data_AF-A0A1Z4RPE7-F1
#
_entry.id   AF-A0A1Z4RPE7-F1
#
_cell.length_a   1.000
_cell.length_b   1.000
_cell.length_c   1.000
_cell.angle_alpha   90.00
_cell.angle_beta   90.00
_cell.angle_gamma   90.00
#
_symmetry.space_group_name_H-M   'P 1'
#
loop_
_entity.id
_entity.type
_entity.pdbx_description
1 polymer ?
#
loop_
_entity_poly.entity_id
_entity_poly.type
_entity_poly.pdbx_seq_one_letter_code
_entity_poly.pdbx_strand_id
1 'polypeptide(L)'
;MNKQSWKSWVLVLVALSVIIFLSPLNVWWLNWYRVLENQLLQISLDLVRIGLLTLTFAGLLAPFETLGWWAGWYGDRQQEPLLKENSTTYNYLSESPSQSKASKYIVYLDGIGISSFDYAFGVGPFLERLTAIIGSDFILIREIMPYSVLNLPLTLNRPLAAFWRWVDRSQIKGVGVFILLRNMFQVAVSVDSRYGPIFNRGTAQVIIDSLIKRGYQPGSGTPVTIIGYSGGGQVALGTIPYLKKVLAAPLEVISLAGVLSGNTEVVKLEHLYHLVGEQDLVARFVPCLFPQRWSLISWSNWNLARSRGEISFISLGEVAHDGVGGPLDDTSYLADGRSYLTQTLDIVTEILYRQDGIEPFPANVLTRPPKGRKLSNYERYLQAAFNQVSYYPTKQLTPAGYQPVGNWIGRLILPSLQERAEVNGVFLEVYYAPPAYAHLIGTTVVLAWSDRPDLQVYLNQVKCSIHFSAQAYESINQGLVNPIRLNFWREVDALESLVGARPYDDVIVTLEPTSVSCDHKTVIYIEREPVIITGRFYALVTIKGQAEDLDYFKVVHYNPHSQQFDGVEEVVYIPQVVADVNGVFPSTTNKIDQSPVNSSGWYIYGERNQDQIFTVRAIAPRALFQLQPQRIVSGLEEATNYIHNQYWQNIKEKKGQIESILLNPQSLPEADAIAQYQEGDRLLVLHTYGGIGGKKAEVPQIGLFFGHFAFGIATVVREPITQQLRFKITYDQVYTQNLDGIIAANLDWSNYLGDRQFGWLGSRPVVDIVVKLDVLEEYNFGGNIRFPLNALAYQLDKMMARYRTGDATGATFAGLANSCVQDSCQALYLAIKMILSEIKHNPEIQNWIATYPDDPQTKRLERLIALYKSIQSKLVPWQTVRSDWLDPFESLIGTRLAEQPVTTIINAVTSWRSLLPRLANDQLAKILLQHGASIWLLKTNQVGGWDEDIEPIAPTKLWI
;
A
#
# COMPACT_ATOMS: atom_id res chain seq x y z
N MET A 1 -22.86 88.92 42.77
CA MET A 1 -22.81 89.01 41.29
C MET A 1 -23.12 87.66 40.67
N ASN A 2 -23.96 87.65 39.65
CA ASN A 2 -24.70 86.49 39.16
C ASN A 2 -23.83 85.51 38.33
N LYS A 3 -24.00 84.19 38.52
CA LYS A 3 -23.18 83.10 37.90
C LYS A 3 -23.21 83.06 36.37
N GLN A 4 -24.03 83.90 35.73
CA GLN A 4 -24.17 84.00 34.28
C GLN A 4 -23.17 84.99 33.64
N SER A 5 -22.56 85.89 34.42
CA SER A 5 -21.56 86.87 33.93
C SER A 5 -20.15 86.29 33.77
N TRP A 6 -19.76 85.29 34.58
CA TRP A 6 -18.42 84.67 34.54
C TRP A 6 -18.15 83.89 33.25
N LYS A 7 -19.18 83.21 32.70
CA LYS A 7 -19.04 82.43 31.46
C LYS A 7 -18.79 83.31 30.23
N SER A 8 -19.38 84.52 30.18
CA SER A 8 -19.15 85.46 29.09
C SER A 8 -17.74 86.05 29.11
N TRP A 9 -17.18 86.32 30.30
CA TRP A 9 -15.80 86.81 30.44
C TRP A 9 -14.74 85.75 30.11
N VAL A 10 -14.99 84.48 30.46
CA VAL A 10 -14.11 83.36 30.05
C VAL A 10 -14.11 83.17 28.54
N LEU A 11 -15.27 83.30 27.88
CA LEU A 11 -15.37 83.22 26.41
C LEU A 11 -14.67 84.38 25.70
N VAL A 12 -14.74 85.59 26.24
CA VAL A 12 -14.02 86.76 25.72
C VAL A 12 -12.51 86.62 25.93
N LEU A 13 -12.05 86.10 27.07
CA LEU A 13 -10.64 85.83 27.32
C LEU A 13 -10.10 84.71 26.44
N VAL A 14 -10.88 83.65 26.18
CA VAL A 14 -10.52 82.58 25.23
C VAL A 14 -10.48 83.11 23.80
N ALA A 15 -11.45 83.95 23.39
CA ALA A 15 -11.45 84.57 22.07
C ALA A 15 -10.26 85.53 21.87
N LEU A 16 -9.92 86.35 22.87
CA LEU A 16 -8.72 87.20 22.84
C LEU A 16 -7.43 86.39 22.85
N SER A 17 -7.38 85.27 23.59
CA SER A 17 -6.23 84.36 23.60
C SER A 17 -6.04 83.70 22.23
N VAL A 18 -7.13 83.32 21.55
CA VAL A 18 -7.12 82.76 20.20
C VAL A 18 -6.71 83.82 19.16
N ILE A 19 -7.13 85.07 19.32
CA ILE A 19 -6.71 86.19 18.45
C ILE A 19 -5.22 86.52 18.64
N ILE A 20 -4.69 86.41 19.87
CA ILE A 20 -3.26 86.61 20.16
C ILE A 20 -2.42 85.41 19.66
N PHE A 21 -2.93 84.17 19.75
CA PHE A 21 -2.27 82.98 19.22
C PHE A 21 -2.28 82.92 17.68
N LEU A 22 -3.28 83.54 17.04
CA LEU A 22 -3.45 83.61 15.59
C LEU A 22 -3.00 84.95 14.97
N SER A 23 -2.34 85.81 15.76
CA SER A 23 -1.75 87.07 15.29
C SER A 23 -0.59 86.82 14.29
N PRO A 24 -0.41 87.64 13.23
CA PRO A 24 0.35 87.30 12.01
C PRO A 24 1.88 87.30 12.15
N LEU A 25 2.43 87.19 13.36
CA LEU A 25 3.88 87.21 13.60
C LEU A 25 4.56 85.84 13.51
N ASN A 26 3.83 84.77 13.15
CA ASN A 26 4.39 83.41 13.04
C ASN A 26 4.34 82.80 11.63
N VAL A 27 4.24 83.60 10.58
CA VAL A 27 4.23 83.09 9.19
C VAL A 27 5.59 82.47 8.81
N TRP A 28 6.69 82.85 9.47
CA TRP A 28 8.01 82.28 9.17
C TRP A 28 8.25 80.90 9.82
N TRP A 29 7.72 80.66 11.02
CA TRP A 29 7.90 79.38 11.74
C TRP A 29 6.88 78.30 11.33
N LEU A 30 5.64 78.68 11.03
CA LEU A 30 4.60 77.74 10.56
C LEU A 30 4.86 77.18 9.15
N ASN A 31 5.56 77.94 8.28
CA ASN A 31 6.02 77.40 7.00
C ASN A 31 7.16 76.39 7.19
N TRP A 32 8.06 76.58 8.15
CA TRP A 32 9.07 75.58 8.50
C TRP A 32 8.44 74.32 9.12
N TYR A 33 7.44 74.47 10.00
CA TYR A 33 6.73 73.34 10.63
C TYR A 33 5.87 72.55 9.63
N ARG A 34 5.13 73.22 8.73
CA ARG A 34 4.34 72.53 7.68
C ARG A 34 5.19 71.92 6.57
N VAL A 35 6.40 72.44 6.33
CA VAL A 35 7.39 71.81 5.44
C VAL A 35 8.00 70.59 6.12
N LEU A 36 8.39 70.65 7.40
CA LEU A 36 8.90 69.50 8.16
C LEU A 36 7.85 68.40 8.39
N GLU A 37 6.59 68.75 8.68
CA GLU A 37 5.51 67.79 8.94
C GLU A 37 5.02 67.11 7.64
N ASN A 38 4.92 67.85 6.53
CA ASN A 38 4.62 67.26 5.22
C ASN A 38 5.82 66.54 4.61
N GLN A 39 7.06 67.01 4.79
CA GLN A 39 8.23 66.32 4.26
C GLN A 39 8.55 65.07 5.06
N LEU A 40 8.45 65.03 6.40
CA LEU A 40 8.70 63.79 7.15
C LEU A 40 7.61 62.75 6.90
N LEU A 41 6.35 63.16 6.78
CA LEU A 41 5.25 62.26 6.39
C LEU A 41 5.41 61.79 4.95
N GLN A 42 5.75 62.68 4.00
CA GLN A 42 6.03 62.31 2.61
C GLN A 42 7.26 61.43 2.48
N ILE A 43 8.36 61.72 3.19
CA ILE A 43 9.56 60.88 3.25
C ILE A 43 9.19 59.52 3.85
N SER A 44 8.37 59.46 4.90
CA SER A 44 7.91 58.18 5.46
C SER A 44 7.06 57.40 4.46
N LEU A 45 6.13 58.06 3.77
CA LEU A 45 5.29 57.45 2.73
C LEU A 45 6.11 57.02 1.51
N ASP A 46 7.11 57.80 1.11
CA ASP A 46 8.00 57.50 -0.02
C ASP A 46 8.98 56.39 0.35
N LEU A 47 9.49 56.34 1.59
CA LEU A 47 10.27 55.21 2.09
C LEU A 47 9.42 53.93 2.17
N VAL A 48 8.15 54.03 2.57
CA VAL A 48 7.21 52.89 2.53
C VAL A 48 6.95 52.46 1.08
N ARG A 49 6.74 53.40 0.15
CA ARG A 49 6.55 53.11 -1.28
C ARG A 49 7.78 52.49 -1.90
N ILE A 50 8.96 53.05 -1.66
CA ILE A 50 10.25 52.53 -2.14
C ILE A 50 10.49 51.16 -1.51
N GLY A 51 10.22 50.97 -0.22
CA GLY A 51 10.30 49.69 0.46
C GLY A 51 9.38 48.64 -0.18
N LEU A 52 8.13 49.01 -0.46
CA LEU A 52 7.15 48.12 -1.09
C LEU A 52 7.49 47.81 -2.55
N LEU A 53 7.95 48.80 -3.32
CA LEU A 53 8.46 48.60 -4.68
C LEU A 53 9.70 47.70 -4.69
N THR A 54 10.63 47.91 -3.75
CA THR A 54 11.85 47.11 -3.62
C THR A 54 11.53 45.68 -3.21
N LEU A 55 10.60 45.47 -2.26
CA LEU A 55 10.11 44.15 -1.88
C LEU A 55 9.39 43.45 -3.04
N THR A 56 8.57 44.18 -3.79
CA THR A 56 7.88 43.65 -4.98
C THR A 56 8.89 43.23 -6.04
N PHE A 57 9.88 44.08 -6.32
CA PHE A 57 10.93 43.79 -7.28
C PHE A 57 11.81 42.61 -6.82
N ALA A 58 12.17 42.55 -5.54
CA ALA A 58 12.90 41.43 -4.95
C ALA A 58 12.09 40.12 -5.05
N GLY A 59 10.79 40.16 -4.79
CA GLY A 59 9.90 39.02 -4.96
C GLY A 59 9.78 38.56 -6.42
N LEU A 60 9.69 39.49 -7.38
CA LEU A 60 9.69 39.19 -8.81
C LEU A 60 11.03 38.58 -9.28
N LEU A 61 12.14 39.00 -8.69
CA LEU A 61 13.46 38.47 -8.99
C LEU A 61 13.78 37.16 -8.27
N ALA A 62 13.05 36.80 -7.21
CA ALA A 62 13.34 35.63 -6.40
C ALA A 62 13.38 34.30 -7.19
N PRO A 63 12.51 34.05 -8.20
CA PRO A 63 12.57 32.83 -9.02
C PRO A 63 13.72 32.81 -10.03
N PHE A 64 14.44 33.91 -10.29
CA PHE A 64 15.43 33.95 -11.39
C PHE A 64 16.61 32.99 -11.19
N GLU A 65 17.08 32.80 -9.96
CA GLU A 65 18.13 31.80 -9.66
C GLU A 65 17.65 30.39 -10.06
N THR A 66 16.41 30.05 -9.69
CA THR A 66 15.74 28.80 -10.03
C THR A 66 15.56 28.63 -11.55
N LEU A 67 15.08 29.67 -12.22
CA LEU A 67 14.86 29.65 -13.67
C LEU A 67 16.17 29.56 -14.43
N GLY A 68 17.23 30.23 -13.95
CA GLY A 68 18.56 30.14 -14.54
C GLY A 68 19.18 28.76 -14.39
N TRP A 69 18.97 28.10 -13.24
CA TRP A 69 19.37 26.72 -13.04
C TRP A 69 18.65 25.79 -14.02
N TRP A 70 17.32 25.93 -14.15
CA TRP A 70 16.52 25.15 -15.09
C TRP A 70 16.92 25.36 -16.56
N ALA A 71 17.24 26.60 -16.93
CA ALA A 71 17.68 26.95 -18.27
C ALA A 71 19.16 26.60 -18.56
N GLY A 72 19.89 26.04 -17.58
CA GLY A 72 21.29 25.64 -17.72
C GLY A 72 22.29 26.81 -17.76
N TRP A 73 21.91 28.01 -17.30
CA TRP A 73 22.77 29.21 -17.38
C TRP A 73 24.09 29.11 -16.61
N TYR A 74 24.19 28.16 -15.67
CA TYR A 74 25.33 28.00 -14.77
C TYR A 74 26.30 26.85 -15.17
N GLY A 75 25.98 26.09 -16.24
CA GLY A 75 26.83 25.00 -16.78
C GLY A 75 26.98 23.77 -15.86
N ASP A 76 27.60 22.70 -16.38
CA ASP A 76 27.75 21.42 -15.65
C ASP A 76 28.84 21.45 -14.57
N ARG A 77 29.85 22.33 -14.68
CA ARG A 77 31.01 22.39 -13.76
C ARG A 77 30.76 23.07 -12.42
N GLN A 78 29.68 23.86 -12.26
CA GLN A 78 29.31 24.47 -10.97
C GLN A 78 28.31 23.62 -10.16
N GLN A 79 27.96 22.42 -10.66
CA GLN A 79 27.02 21.50 -10.02
C GLN A 79 27.67 20.56 -8.99
N GLU A 80 29.00 20.61 -8.80
CA GLU A 80 29.59 19.91 -7.65
C GLU A 80 29.25 20.67 -6.36
N PRO A 81 28.49 20.09 -5.41
CA PRO A 81 28.20 20.77 -4.16
C PRO A 81 29.52 21.10 -3.44
N LEU A 82 29.75 22.38 -3.19
CA LEU A 82 30.88 22.88 -2.43
C LEU A 82 30.74 22.37 -0.98
N LEU A 83 31.50 21.33 -0.66
CA LEU A 83 31.64 20.84 0.72
C LEU A 83 32.59 21.76 1.48
N LYS A 84 32.37 21.95 2.78
CA LYS A 84 33.30 22.71 3.62
C LYS A 84 34.59 21.89 3.70
N GLU A 85 35.69 22.34 3.10
CA GLU A 85 37.01 21.64 3.10
C GLU A 85 37.56 21.34 4.51
N ASN A 86 36.96 21.90 5.57
CA ASN A 86 37.32 21.71 6.97
C ASN A 86 36.11 21.38 7.87
N SER A 87 35.09 20.65 7.38
CA SER A 87 34.23 19.94 8.33
C SER A 87 35.07 18.84 8.96
N THR A 88 35.39 18.99 10.24
CA THR A 88 36.09 18.02 11.06
C THR A 88 35.56 16.63 10.76
N THR A 89 36.40 15.87 10.07
CA THR A 89 36.34 14.42 9.98
C THR A 89 36.45 13.94 11.42
N TYR A 90 35.33 13.77 12.11
CA TYR A 90 35.29 12.85 13.24
C TYR A 90 35.49 11.47 12.63
N ASN A 91 36.76 11.06 12.62
CA ASN A 91 37.31 9.75 12.27
C ASN A 91 36.65 9.01 11.08
N TYR A 92 37.03 9.41 9.86
CA TYR A 92 37.28 8.40 8.84
C TYR A 92 38.72 7.90 9.07
N LEU A 93 38.89 7.03 10.06
CA LEU A 93 40.13 6.26 10.14
C LEU A 93 40.21 5.44 8.87
N SER A 94 41.23 5.76 8.09
CA SER A 94 41.66 5.04 6.91
C SER A 94 42.30 3.73 7.35
N GLU A 95 41.50 2.78 7.79
CA GLU A 95 41.85 1.36 7.89
C GLU A 95 40.58 0.61 7.56
N SER A 96 40.60 -0.22 6.51
CA SER A 96 39.46 -0.99 6.02
C SER A 96 38.93 -1.96 7.08
N PRO A 97 37.65 -1.83 7.52
CA PRO A 97 36.99 -2.87 8.28
C PRO A 97 35.56 -3.02 7.73
N SER A 98 35.34 -3.94 6.77
CA SER A 98 34.00 -4.39 6.34
C SER A 98 32.90 -3.30 6.42
N GLN A 99 32.76 -2.45 5.40
CA GLN A 99 31.76 -1.35 5.31
C GLN A 99 30.48 -1.67 6.10
N SER A 100 30.36 -1.16 7.33
CA SER A 100 29.11 -1.27 8.08
C SER A 100 28.13 -0.33 7.39
N LYS A 101 27.18 -0.91 6.65
CA LYS A 101 26.12 -0.19 5.96
C LYS A 101 25.36 0.63 7.01
N ALA A 102 25.31 1.96 6.85
CA ALA A 102 24.61 2.83 7.79
C ALA A 102 23.14 2.43 7.90
N SER A 103 22.59 2.45 9.11
CA SER A 103 21.22 2.00 9.35
C SER A 103 20.19 3.05 8.93
N LYS A 104 20.55 4.34 8.93
CA LYS A 104 19.66 5.45 8.52
C LYS A 104 20.45 6.70 8.11
N TYR A 105 19.89 7.50 7.20
CA TYR A 105 20.43 8.80 6.82
C TYR A 105 19.57 9.94 7.37
N ILE A 106 20.21 11.01 7.85
CA ILE A 106 19.53 12.20 8.36
C ILE A 106 19.98 13.41 7.55
N VAL A 107 19.05 14.21 7.06
CA VAL A 107 19.32 15.45 6.33
C VAL A 107 18.77 16.62 7.13
N TYR A 108 19.61 17.59 7.47
CA TYR A 108 19.17 18.81 8.17
C TYR A 108 19.05 19.99 7.20
N LEU A 109 17.88 20.66 7.22
CA LEU A 109 17.58 21.87 6.46
C LEU A 109 17.27 23.02 7.41
N ASP A 110 18.10 24.06 7.36
CA ASP A 110 18.05 25.18 8.31
C ASP A 110 16.94 26.21 8.03
N GLY A 111 16.64 27.04 9.04
CA GLY A 111 15.69 28.14 8.96
C GLY A 111 16.16 29.32 8.12
N ILE A 112 15.26 30.28 7.87
CA ILE A 112 15.48 31.41 6.93
C ILE A 112 16.61 32.38 7.36
N GLY A 113 17.20 32.22 8.55
CA GLY A 113 18.35 32.99 9.01
C GLY A 113 19.69 32.61 8.37
N ILE A 114 19.76 31.49 7.64
CA ILE A 114 21.03 30.98 7.08
C ILE A 114 21.56 31.81 5.91
N SER A 115 22.84 32.18 5.97
CA SER A 115 23.57 32.95 4.94
C SER A 115 24.82 32.23 4.42
N SER A 116 25.37 31.32 5.24
CA SER A 116 26.59 30.54 5.02
C SER A 116 26.50 29.18 5.70
N PHE A 117 27.54 28.35 5.61
CA PHE A 117 27.63 27.07 6.36
C PHE A 117 27.93 27.26 7.86
N ASP A 118 27.94 28.50 8.36
CA ASP A 118 28.01 28.79 9.77
C ASP A 118 26.58 28.88 10.34
N TYR A 119 26.41 28.35 11.55
CA TYR A 119 25.08 28.10 12.11
C TYR A 119 24.41 29.37 12.62
N ALA A 120 23.10 29.47 12.37
CA ALA A 120 22.24 30.43 13.06
C ALA A 120 22.16 30.10 14.57
N PHE A 121 21.65 31.05 15.37
CA PHE A 121 21.50 30.91 16.82
C PHE A 121 20.85 29.55 17.21
N GLY A 122 21.47 28.81 18.13
CA GLY A 122 20.98 27.52 18.64
C GLY A 122 21.20 26.29 17.73
N VAL A 123 21.36 26.49 16.40
CA VAL A 123 21.48 25.39 15.42
C VAL A 123 22.79 24.60 15.58
N GLY A 124 23.90 25.28 15.83
CA GLY A 124 25.21 24.63 16.04
C GLY A 124 25.17 23.68 17.24
N PRO A 125 24.83 24.17 18.45
CA PRO A 125 24.65 23.32 19.63
C PRO A 125 23.67 22.16 19.42
N PHE A 126 22.56 22.39 18.70
CA PHE A 126 21.62 21.32 18.35
C PHE A 126 22.28 20.20 17.53
N LEU A 127 22.94 20.55 16.41
CA LEU A 127 23.54 19.57 15.52
C LEU A 127 24.73 18.85 16.16
N GLU A 128 25.52 19.54 16.97
CA GLU A 128 26.63 18.93 17.72
C GLU A 128 26.11 17.88 18.72
N ARG A 129 25.10 18.24 19.53
CA ARG A 129 24.51 17.32 20.50
C ARG A 129 23.78 16.17 19.81
N LEU A 130 23.04 16.43 18.74
CA LEU A 130 22.38 15.39 17.95
C LEU A 130 23.42 14.41 17.38
N THR A 131 24.53 14.91 16.83
CA THR A 131 25.62 14.06 16.31
C THR A 131 26.21 13.18 17.41
N ALA A 132 26.39 13.73 18.61
CA ALA A 132 26.91 12.99 19.75
C ALA A 132 25.95 11.88 20.23
N ILE A 133 24.63 12.12 20.15
CA ILE A 133 23.60 11.15 20.54
C ILE A 133 23.47 10.03 19.51
N ILE A 134 23.42 10.37 18.21
CA ILE A 134 23.13 9.38 17.15
C ILE A 134 24.30 8.41 16.88
N GLY A 135 25.53 8.79 17.22
CA GLY A 135 26.71 7.94 17.05
C GLY A 135 27.01 7.56 15.59
N SER A 136 27.58 6.37 15.38
CA SER A 136 27.98 5.85 14.06
C SER A 136 26.87 5.17 13.26
N ASP A 137 25.72 4.90 13.90
CA ASP A 137 24.62 4.14 13.28
C ASP A 137 23.85 4.98 12.24
N PHE A 138 23.97 6.31 12.34
CA PHE A 138 23.30 7.29 11.48
C PHE A 138 24.31 8.16 10.75
N ILE A 139 24.01 8.50 9.49
CA ILE A 139 24.79 9.48 8.74
C ILE A 139 24.03 10.81 8.70
N LEU A 140 24.54 11.82 9.41
CA LEU A 140 24.01 13.18 9.38
C LEU A 140 24.64 14.03 8.26
N ILE A 141 23.78 14.58 7.40
CA ILE A 141 24.10 15.50 6.32
C ILE A 141 23.59 16.88 6.71
N ARG A 142 24.52 17.82 6.92
CA ARG A 142 24.25 19.19 7.39
C ARG A 142 24.79 20.29 6.48
N GLU A 143 25.38 19.94 5.34
CA GLU A 143 26.02 20.87 4.38
C GLU A 143 25.08 21.18 3.20
N ILE A 144 23.83 21.52 3.53
CA ILE A 144 22.81 21.86 2.53
C ILE A 144 22.32 23.29 2.79
N MET A 145 22.35 24.12 1.75
CA MET A 145 21.76 25.46 1.71
C MET A 145 20.32 25.35 1.18
N PRO A 146 19.29 25.25 2.05
CA PRO A 146 17.92 24.96 1.61
C PRO A 146 17.31 26.05 0.71
N TYR A 147 17.87 27.26 0.72
CA TYR A 147 17.43 28.40 -0.07
C TYR A 147 18.33 28.67 -1.30
N SER A 148 19.01 27.65 -1.80
CA SER A 148 19.78 27.70 -3.05
C SER A 148 19.72 26.37 -3.80
N VAL A 149 19.24 26.42 -5.05
CA VAL A 149 19.26 25.27 -5.98
C VAL A 149 20.67 24.87 -6.42
N LEU A 150 21.68 25.70 -6.16
CA LEU A 150 23.09 25.47 -6.48
C LEU A 150 23.90 25.01 -5.25
N ASN A 151 23.27 24.87 -4.09
CA ASN A 151 23.94 24.67 -2.80
C ASN A 151 25.01 25.73 -2.48
N LEU A 152 24.83 26.98 -2.94
CA LEU A 152 25.81 28.05 -2.79
C LEU A 152 25.43 29.02 -1.66
N PRO A 153 26.34 29.31 -0.71
CA PRO A 153 26.19 30.41 0.24
C PRO A 153 25.94 31.76 -0.43
N LEU A 154 25.26 32.67 0.26
CA LEU A 154 25.03 34.04 -0.24
C LEU A 154 26.34 34.83 -0.41
N THR A 155 27.36 34.45 0.35
CA THR A 155 28.65 35.14 0.47
C THR A 155 29.68 34.73 -0.58
N LEU A 156 29.39 33.71 -1.41
CA LEU A 156 30.37 33.09 -2.31
C LEU A 156 29.84 33.03 -3.75
N ASN A 157 30.68 33.42 -4.73
CA ASN A 157 30.46 33.23 -6.18
C ASN A 157 29.07 33.67 -6.72
N ARG A 158 28.48 34.74 -6.15
CA ARG A 158 27.19 35.32 -6.55
C ARG A 158 27.28 36.81 -6.87
N PRO A 159 26.41 37.34 -7.76
CA PRO A 159 26.13 38.78 -7.80
C PRO A 159 25.75 39.28 -6.40
N LEU A 160 26.32 40.41 -5.97
CA LEU A 160 26.14 40.99 -4.63
C LEU A 160 26.75 40.17 -3.46
N ALA A 161 27.60 39.17 -3.70
CA ALA A 161 28.29 38.44 -2.62
C ALA A 161 29.08 39.35 -1.66
N ALA A 162 29.62 40.48 -2.14
CA ALA A 162 30.26 41.49 -1.29
C ALA A 162 29.27 42.18 -0.33
N PHE A 163 28.06 42.48 -0.80
CA PHE A 163 27.00 43.02 0.04
C PHE A 163 26.57 42.01 1.09
N TRP A 164 26.36 40.74 0.72
CA TRP A 164 26.00 39.69 1.69
C TRP A 164 27.09 39.45 2.73
N ARG A 165 28.39 39.46 2.33
CA ARG A 165 29.49 39.42 3.30
C ARG A 165 29.50 40.61 4.25
N TRP A 166 29.10 41.78 3.80
CA TRP A 166 28.96 42.96 4.65
C TRP A 166 27.77 42.81 5.61
N VAL A 167 26.60 42.37 5.12
CA VAL A 167 25.40 42.10 5.94
C VAL A 167 25.72 41.08 7.02
N ASP A 168 26.39 39.98 6.66
CA ASP A 168 26.74 38.86 7.54
C ASP A 168 27.75 39.26 8.64
N ARG A 169 28.70 40.15 8.32
CA ARG A 169 29.71 40.66 9.28
C ARG A 169 29.23 41.86 10.09
N SER A 170 28.10 42.46 9.72
CA SER A 170 27.60 43.69 10.33
C SER A 170 27.08 43.44 11.73
N GLN A 171 27.58 44.19 12.70
CA GLN A 171 27.08 44.20 14.08
C GLN A 171 25.91 45.19 14.28
N ILE A 172 25.42 45.81 13.19
CA ILE A 172 24.30 46.75 13.26
C ILE A 172 22.99 45.99 13.47
N LYS A 173 22.32 46.28 14.59
CA LYS A 173 21.01 45.70 14.90
C LYS A 173 20.03 45.92 13.74
N GLY A 174 19.37 44.84 13.30
CA GLY A 174 18.34 44.87 12.26
C GLY A 174 18.84 44.62 10.84
N VAL A 175 20.15 44.67 10.55
CA VAL A 175 20.68 44.44 9.18
C VAL A 175 20.51 42.99 8.71
N GLY A 176 20.50 42.02 9.64
CA GLY A 176 20.19 40.61 9.33
C GLY A 176 18.81 40.38 8.70
N VAL A 177 17.88 41.34 8.79
CA VAL A 177 16.54 41.25 8.18
C VAL A 177 16.59 41.05 6.67
N PHE A 178 17.65 41.53 5.99
CA PHE A 178 17.78 41.36 4.55
C PHE A 178 17.99 39.89 4.15
N ILE A 179 18.72 39.11 4.96
CA ILE A 179 18.90 37.67 4.75
C ILE A 179 17.55 36.97 4.97
N LEU A 180 16.87 37.30 6.07
CA LEU A 180 15.53 36.76 6.39
C LEU A 180 14.53 37.02 5.26
N LEU A 181 14.45 38.26 4.76
CA LEU A 181 13.54 38.63 3.68
C LEU A 181 13.87 37.90 2.36
N ARG A 182 15.16 37.81 2.00
CA ARG A 182 15.56 37.07 0.79
C ARG A 182 15.18 35.59 0.89
N ASN A 183 15.48 34.95 2.01
CA ASN A 183 15.19 33.53 2.21
C ASN A 183 13.69 33.26 2.36
N MET A 184 12.94 34.19 2.97
CA MET A 184 11.47 34.16 2.99
C MET A 184 10.89 34.16 1.56
N PHE A 185 11.44 34.96 0.65
CA PHE A 185 11.03 34.90 -0.76
C PHE A 185 11.36 33.55 -1.41
N GLN A 186 12.47 32.90 -1.06
CA GLN A 186 12.76 31.55 -1.56
C GLN A 186 11.78 30.50 -1.01
N VAL A 187 11.36 30.62 0.25
CA VAL A 187 10.25 29.80 0.79
C VAL A 187 8.97 30.06 0.00
N ALA A 188 8.65 31.32 -0.32
CA ALA A 188 7.51 31.65 -1.16
C ALA A 188 7.62 31.05 -2.58
N VAL A 189 8.81 31.01 -3.18
CA VAL A 189 9.07 30.31 -4.44
C VAL A 189 8.82 28.81 -4.30
N SER A 190 9.30 28.17 -3.23
CA SER A 190 9.06 26.76 -2.93
C SER A 190 7.56 26.42 -2.81
N VAL A 191 6.77 27.35 -2.25
CA VAL A 191 5.31 27.24 -2.14
C VAL A 191 4.60 27.52 -3.47
N ASP A 192 5.10 28.42 -4.33
CA ASP A 192 4.38 28.79 -5.55
C ASP A 192 4.20 27.60 -6.52
N SER A 193 2.98 27.40 -7.04
CA SER A 193 2.68 26.25 -7.91
C SER A 193 3.38 26.29 -9.27
N ARG A 194 3.86 27.46 -9.71
CA ARG A 194 4.52 27.65 -11.02
C ARG A 194 6.03 27.46 -10.91
N TYR A 195 6.64 28.01 -9.86
CA TYR A 195 8.10 28.01 -9.69
C TYR A 195 8.59 26.96 -8.69
N GLY A 196 7.76 26.60 -7.71
CA GLY A 196 8.07 25.63 -6.66
C GLY A 196 8.50 24.28 -7.19
N PRO A 197 7.83 23.67 -8.19
CA PRO A 197 8.28 22.40 -8.76
C PRO A 197 9.73 22.43 -9.26
N ILE A 198 10.16 23.55 -9.88
CA ILE A 198 11.52 23.71 -10.39
C ILE A 198 12.50 23.90 -9.23
N PHE A 199 12.18 24.79 -8.29
CA PHE A 199 13.03 25.07 -7.13
C PHE A 199 13.22 23.82 -6.26
N ASN A 200 12.12 23.17 -5.90
CA ASN A 200 12.12 21.98 -5.05
C ASN A 200 12.85 20.81 -5.70
N ARG A 201 12.77 20.66 -7.04
CA ARG A 201 13.56 19.65 -7.78
C ARG A 201 15.06 19.95 -7.72
N GLY A 202 15.45 21.22 -7.90
CA GLY A 202 16.85 21.64 -7.77
C GLY A 202 17.41 21.35 -6.38
N THR A 203 16.68 21.70 -5.33
CA THR A 203 17.08 21.38 -3.95
C THR A 203 17.09 19.87 -3.68
N ALA A 204 16.14 19.11 -4.25
CA ALA A 204 16.16 17.65 -4.14
C ALA A 204 17.41 17.03 -4.79
N GLN A 205 17.87 17.57 -5.93
CA GLN A 205 19.11 17.13 -6.58
C GLN A 205 20.31 17.31 -5.64
N VAL A 206 20.42 18.47 -4.97
CA VAL A 206 21.47 18.73 -3.97
C VAL A 206 21.45 17.71 -2.84
N ILE A 207 20.25 17.37 -2.33
CA ILE A 207 20.08 16.35 -1.28
C ILE A 207 20.52 14.98 -1.79
N ILE A 208 20.10 14.58 -2.99
CA ILE A 208 20.46 13.30 -3.62
C ILE A 208 21.97 13.20 -3.80
N ASP A 209 22.60 14.23 -4.36
CA ASP A 209 24.05 14.23 -4.59
C ASP A 209 24.81 14.14 -3.26
N SER A 210 24.33 14.82 -2.22
CA SER A 210 24.91 14.75 -0.88
C SER A 210 24.76 13.37 -0.25
N LEU A 211 23.61 12.71 -0.43
CA LEU A 211 23.35 11.34 0.02
C LEU A 211 24.28 10.35 -0.70
N ILE A 212 24.36 10.40 -2.03
CA ILE A 212 25.19 9.52 -2.85
C ILE A 212 26.67 9.69 -2.51
N LYS A 213 27.15 10.94 -2.36
CA LYS A 213 28.53 11.23 -1.93
C LYS A 213 28.86 10.64 -0.55
N ARG A 214 27.86 10.44 0.31
CA ARG A 214 27.98 9.81 1.64
C ARG A 214 27.63 8.31 1.62
N GLY A 215 27.66 7.68 0.44
CA GLY A 215 27.52 6.23 0.26
C GLY A 215 26.08 5.73 0.20
N TYR A 216 25.08 6.60 0.14
CA TYR A 216 23.69 6.17 -0.05
C TYR A 216 23.53 5.51 -1.42
N GLN A 217 22.94 4.31 -1.45
CA GLN A 217 22.64 3.59 -2.69
C GLN A 217 21.14 3.73 -3.03
N PRO A 218 20.77 4.38 -4.15
CA PRO A 218 19.39 4.39 -4.64
C PRO A 218 18.80 2.98 -4.75
N GLY A 219 17.56 2.79 -4.28
CA GLY A 219 16.91 1.47 -4.24
C GLY A 219 17.38 0.54 -3.12
N SER A 220 18.31 0.98 -2.26
CA SER A 220 18.79 0.17 -1.12
C SER A 220 17.73 -0.04 -0.03
N GLY A 221 16.65 0.74 -0.04
CA GLY A 221 15.61 0.73 1.00
C GLY A 221 16.00 1.47 2.29
N THR A 222 17.25 1.91 2.45
CA THR A 222 17.72 2.54 3.70
C THR A 222 16.91 3.80 4.01
N PRO A 223 16.27 3.93 5.20
CA PRO A 223 15.41 5.07 5.51
C PRO A 223 16.17 6.41 5.53
N VAL A 224 15.49 7.48 5.11
CA VAL A 224 16.00 8.86 5.17
C VAL A 224 15.03 9.75 5.96
N THR A 225 15.52 10.40 7.02
CA THR A 225 14.76 11.41 7.78
C THR A 225 15.28 12.81 7.46
N ILE A 226 14.37 13.72 7.09
CA ILE A 226 14.70 15.13 6.88
C ILE A 226 14.22 15.94 8.08
N ILE A 227 15.14 16.64 8.75
CA ILE A 227 14.83 17.57 9.84
C ILE A 227 14.80 18.98 9.23
N GLY A 228 13.64 19.63 9.22
CA GLY A 228 13.46 20.96 8.67
C GLY A 228 13.09 21.98 9.74
N TYR A 229 13.92 23.00 9.93
CA TYR A 229 13.65 24.09 10.88
C TYR A 229 12.99 25.29 10.20
N SER A 230 11.90 25.81 10.75
CA SER A 230 11.16 26.98 10.22
C SER A 230 10.83 26.83 8.73
N GLY A 231 11.30 27.75 7.86
CA GLY A 231 11.16 27.67 6.40
C GLY A 231 11.79 26.41 5.77
N GLY A 232 12.78 25.80 6.41
CA GLY A 232 13.39 24.54 6.00
C GLY A 232 12.41 23.37 6.00
N GLY A 233 11.36 23.43 6.85
CA GLY A 233 10.27 22.45 6.83
C GLY A 233 9.46 22.46 5.52
N GLN A 234 9.19 23.65 4.97
CA GLN A 234 8.52 23.77 3.66
C GLN A 234 9.37 23.20 2.54
N VAL A 235 10.66 23.55 2.54
CA VAL A 235 11.61 23.07 1.53
C VAL A 235 11.74 21.55 1.61
N ALA A 236 11.86 21.00 2.83
CA ALA A 236 11.89 19.55 3.07
C ALA A 236 10.69 18.87 2.39
N LEU A 237 9.47 19.30 2.72
CA LEU A 237 8.25 18.76 2.13
C LEU A 237 8.17 18.95 0.61
N GLY A 238 8.67 20.07 0.09
CA GLY A 238 8.72 20.34 -1.35
C GLY A 238 9.60 19.36 -2.11
N THR A 239 10.70 18.88 -1.51
CA THR A 239 11.65 17.95 -2.16
C THR A 239 11.15 16.52 -2.25
N ILE A 240 10.20 16.10 -1.39
CA ILE A 240 9.76 14.72 -1.22
C ILE A 240 9.37 14.00 -2.52
N PRO A 241 8.56 14.58 -3.43
CA PRO A 241 8.16 13.90 -4.67
C PRO A 241 9.34 13.48 -5.54
N TYR A 242 10.45 14.22 -5.48
CA TYR A 242 11.64 13.98 -6.28
C TYR A 242 12.57 13.00 -5.58
N LEU A 243 12.75 13.16 -4.26
CA LEU A 243 13.52 12.23 -3.45
C LEU A 243 12.93 10.83 -3.50
N LYS A 244 11.61 10.68 -3.35
CA LYS A 244 10.95 9.36 -3.35
C LYS A 244 11.17 8.64 -4.68
N LYS A 245 11.10 9.35 -5.81
CA LYS A 245 11.32 8.79 -7.16
C LYS A 245 12.74 8.29 -7.40
N VAL A 246 13.74 8.99 -6.87
CA VAL A 246 15.15 8.65 -7.10
C VAL A 246 15.66 7.64 -6.06
N LEU A 247 15.34 7.86 -4.79
CA LEU A 247 15.88 7.07 -3.68
C LEU A 247 15.16 5.73 -3.52
N ALA A 248 13.87 5.65 -3.89
CA ALA A 248 13.00 4.47 -3.71
C ALA A 248 13.09 3.88 -2.29
N ALA A 249 12.95 4.75 -1.28
CA ALA A 249 13.15 4.40 0.14
C ALA A 249 12.10 5.06 1.06
N PRO A 250 11.98 4.57 2.32
CA PRO A 250 11.17 5.21 3.36
C PRO A 250 11.68 6.64 3.64
N LEU A 251 10.76 7.62 3.60
CA LEU A 251 11.06 9.03 3.83
C LEU A 251 10.20 9.55 4.98
N GLU A 252 10.85 10.19 5.96
CA GLU A 252 10.19 10.82 7.11
C GLU A 252 10.61 12.29 7.20
N VAL A 253 9.74 13.13 7.74
CA VAL A 253 10.08 14.54 8.03
C VAL A 253 9.82 14.85 9.49
N ILE A 254 10.82 15.44 10.14
CA ILE A 254 10.69 16.08 11.45
C ILE A 254 10.74 17.58 11.23
N SER A 255 9.61 18.24 11.39
CA SER A 255 9.45 19.68 11.24
C SER A 255 9.54 20.36 12.59
N LEU A 256 10.56 21.20 12.78
CA LEU A 256 10.76 22.02 13.98
C LEU A 256 10.26 23.43 13.72
N ALA A 257 9.20 23.86 14.41
CA ALA A 257 8.55 25.16 14.21
C ALA A 257 8.28 25.48 12.73
N GLY A 258 7.94 24.46 11.93
CA GLY A 258 7.96 24.59 10.48
C GLY A 258 6.84 25.46 9.90
N VAL A 259 7.14 26.18 8.83
CA VAL A 259 6.18 27.00 8.08
C VAL A 259 5.61 26.16 6.94
N LEU A 260 4.62 25.32 7.21
CA LEU A 260 4.14 24.32 6.25
C LEU A 260 2.86 24.78 5.52
N SER A 261 2.96 25.07 4.23
CA SER A 261 1.84 25.58 3.43
C SER A 261 0.72 24.55 3.19
N GLY A 262 1.03 23.26 3.31
CA GLY A 262 0.11 22.16 3.02
C GLY A 262 -0.10 21.88 1.53
N ASN A 263 0.61 22.58 0.63
CA ASN A 263 0.52 22.36 -0.82
C ASN A 263 1.53 21.36 -1.39
N THR A 264 2.29 20.74 -0.52
CA THR A 264 3.28 19.71 -0.82
C THR A 264 2.63 18.33 -0.75
N GLU A 265 3.28 17.34 -1.36
CA GLU A 265 2.84 15.94 -1.38
C GLU A 265 3.15 15.22 -0.06
N VAL A 266 2.61 15.71 1.06
CA VAL A 266 2.83 15.10 2.41
C VAL A 266 2.40 13.63 2.42
N VAL A 267 1.38 13.28 1.65
CA VAL A 267 0.86 11.91 1.47
C VAL A 267 1.86 10.91 0.89
N LYS A 268 3.02 11.36 0.40
CA LYS A 268 4.11 10.49 -0.09
C LYS A 268 5.15 10.17 0.97
N LEU A 269 5.04 10.75 2.17
CA LEU A 269 5.87 10.44 3.32
C LEU A 269 5.35 9.21 4.04
N GLU A 270 6.26 8.50 4.70
CA GLU A 270 5.86 7.49 5.69
C GLU A 270 5.21 8.18 6.90
N HIS A 271 5.80 9.29 7.35
CA HIS A 271 5.25 10.10 8.43
C HIS A 271 5.82 11.52 8.47
N LEU A 272 5.01 12.47 8.94
CA LEU A 272 5.39 13.84 9.29
C LEU A 272 5.21 14.10 10.78
N TYR A 273 6.31 14.35 11.49
CA TYR A 273 6.30 14.85 12.86
C TYR A 273 6.41 16.37 12.85
N HIS A 274 5.41 17.07 13.36
CA HIS A 274 5.37 18.53 13.38
C HIS A 274 5.39 19.05 14.81
N LEU A 275 6.56 19.55 15.24
CA LEU A 275 6.82 20.07 16.58
C LEU A 275 6.59 21.59 16.57
N VAL A 276 5.65 22.07 17.39
CA VAL A 276 5.27 23.49 17.45
C VAL A 276 5.00 23.89 18.90
N GLY A 277 5.48 25.08 19.29
CA GLY A 277 5.17 25.67 20.59
C GLY A 277 3.91 26.52 20.57
N GLU A 278 3.28 26.67 21.73
CA GLU A 278 2.02 27.41 21.91
C GLU A 278 2.20 28.93 21.73
N GLN A 279 3.42 29.42 21.98
CA GLN A 279 3.82 30.82 21.78
C GLN A 279 4.38 31.10 20.37
N ASP A 280 4.46 30.07 19.50
CA ASP A 280 4.85 30.25 18.11
C ASP A 280 3.72 30.92 17.30
N LEU A 281 3.76 32.25 17.22
CA LEU A 281 2.80 33.05 16.46
C LEU A 281 2.90 32.81 14.95
N VAL A 282 4.09 32.47 14.45
CA VAL A 282 4.31 32.26 13.01
C VAL A 282 3.61 30.97 12.59
N ALA A 283 3.93 29.83 13.23
CA ALA A 283 3.32 28.54 12.94
C ALA A 283 1.79 28.55 13.17
N ARG A 284 1.31 29.30 14.17
CA ARG A 284 -0.14 29.47 14.41
C ARG A 284 -0.85 30.23 13.30
N PHE A 285 -0.18 31.19 12.64
CA PHE A 285 -0.78 31.98 11.56
C PHE A 285 -0.74 31.29 10.19
N VAL A 286 0.19 30.34 9.99
CA VAL A 286 0.37 29.58 8.74
C VAL A 286 -0.93 28.92 8.24
N PRO A 287 -1.72 28.18 9.05
CA PRO A 287 -2.98 27.59 8.59
C PRO A 287 -4.00 28.60 8.05
N CYS A 288 -3.97 29.86 8.51
CA CYS A 288 -4.86 30.90 8.02
C CYS A 288 -4.45 31.42 6.63
N LEU A 289 -3.14 31.48 6.36
CA LEU A 289 -2.58 31.99 5.10
C LEU A 289 -2.77 31.05 3.92
N PHE A 290 -2.78 29.74 4.15
CA PHE A 290 -2.79 28.75 3.09
C PHE A 290 -4.12 27.99 3.03
N PRO A 291 -4.95 28.19 2.00
CA PRO A 291 -6.24 27.51 1.87
C PRO A 291 -6.15 25.98 1.95
N GLN A 292 -5.05 25.38 1.49
CA GLN A 292 -4.84 23.93 1.57
C GLN A 292 -4.78 23.38 3.01
N ARG A 293 -4.56 24.24 4.00
CA ARG A 293 -4.59 23.92 5.43
C ARG A 293 -5.99 24.00 6.04
N TRP A 294 -6.97 24.54 5.32
CA TRP A 294 -8.31 24.77 5.84
C TRP A 294 -9.10 23.47 5.85
N SER A 295 -9.79 23.17 6.96
CA SER A 295 -10.54 21.92 7.13
C SER A 295 -11.70 21.74 6.14
N LEU A 296 -12.16 22.81 5.50
CA LEU A 296 -13.19 22.78 4.46
C LEU A 296 -12.72 22.16 3.15
N ILE A 297 -11.40 22.12 2.91
CA ILE A 297 -10.79 21.56 1.70
C ILE A 297 -10.24 20.17 2.08
N SER A 298 -11.15 19.22 2.34
CA SER A 298 -10.79 17.88 2.83
C SER A 298 -9.89 17.09 1.87
N TRP A 299 -9.90 17.45 0.58
CA TRP A 299 -9.13 16.80 -0.48
C TRP A 299 -7.74 17.40 -0.71
N SER A 300 -7.29 18.37 0.09
CA SER A 300 -5.90 18.80 0.03
C SER A 300 -4.97 17.70 0.54
N ASN A 301 -3.76 17.61 -0.02
CA ASN A 301 -2.76 16.64 0.43
C ASN A 301 -2.52 16.73 1.95
N TRP A 302 -2.54 17.94 2.51
CA TRP A 302 -2.42 18.15 3.95
C TRP A 302 -3.56 17.51 4.76
N ASN A 303 -4.82 17.77 4.38
CA ASN A 303 -5.97 17.25 5.13
C ASN A 303 -6.15 15.74 4.92
N LEU A 304 -5.76 15.22 3.76
CA LEU A 304 -5.71 13.79 3.48
C LEU A 304 -4.67 13.06 4.34
N ALA A 305 -3.42 13.56 4.37
CA ALA A 305 -2.39 12.98 5.22
C ALA A 305 -2.80 13.02 6.71
N ARG A 306 -3.45 14.11 7.13
CA ARG A 306 -4.03 14.23 8.48
C ARG A 306 -5.12 13.19 8.75
N SER A 307 -6.04 12.93 7.82
CA SER A 307 -7.12 11.94 8.03
C SER A 307 -6.60 10.51 8.07
N ARG A 308 -5.52 10.23 7.31
CA ARG A 308 -4.85 8.94 7.27
C ARG A 308 -3.94 8.65 8.47
N GLY A 309 -3.72 9.64 9.35
CA GLY A 309 -2.86 9.48 10.52
C GLY A 309 -1.36 9.59 10.20
N GLU A 310 -0.99 10.13 9.04
CA GLU A 310 0.39 10.30 8.58
C GLU A 310 1.07 11.57 9.18
N ILE A 311 0.36 12.33 10.01
CA ILE A 311 0.86 13.57 10.65
C ILE A 311 0.67 13.52 12.16
N SER A 312 1.77 13.64 12.89
CA SER A 312 1.79 13.85 14.34
C SER A 312 2.04 15.31 14.69
N PHE A 313 1.15 15.90 15.48
CA PHE A 313 1.33 17.24 16.03
C PHE A 313 1.85 17.14 17.46
N ILE A 314 3.06 17.62 17.69
CA ILE A 314 3.75 17.52 18.97
C ILE A 314 3.87 18.92 19.57
N SER A 315 3.27 19.14 20.75
CA SER A 315 3.39 20.41 21.45
C SER A 315 4.75 20.53 22.13
N LEU A 316 5.40 21.68 21.97
CA LEU A 316 6.60 22.05 22.72
C LEU A 316 6.27 22.84 24.01
N GLY A 317 4.99 23.12 24.28
CA GLY A 317 4.59 23.97 25.42
C GLY A 317 4.83 25.44 25.15
N GLU A 318 5.36 26.19 26.12
CA GLU A 318 5.56 27.66 26.07
C GLU A 318 6.70 28.15 25.16
N VAL A 319 7.05 27.37 24.13
CA VAL A 319 8.13 27.66 23.19
C VAL A 319 7.62 28.61 22.08
N ALA A 320 8.45 29.58 21.71
CA ALA A 320 8.24 30.53 20.61
C ALA A 320 8.83 30.01 19.28
N HIS A 321 8.81 30.81 18.22
CA HIS A 321 9.22 30.36 16.87
C HIS A 321 10.74 30.18 16.71
N ASP A 322 11.50 31.22 17.06
CA ASP A 322 12.93 31.33 16.76
C ASP A 322 13.68 32.19 17.78
N GLY A 323 15.01 32.13 17.70
CA GLY A 323 15.90 32.87 18.60
C GLY A 323 15.76 32.46 20.07
N VAL A 324 15.90 33.43 20.98
CA VAL A 324 15.71 33.23 22.42
C VAL A 324 14.23 32.94 22.68
N GLY A 325 13.96 31.82 23.35
CA GLY A 325 12.63 31.25 23.56
C GLY A 325 12.17 30.31 22.44
N GLY A 326 12.94 30.14 21.36
CA GLY A 326 12.65 29.19 20.27
C GLY A 326 13.03 27.73 20.60
N PRO A 327 12.72 26.76 19.71
CA PRO A 327 12.92 25.33 19.97
C PRO A 327 14.40 24.92 20.08
N LEU A 328 15.31 25.72 19.54
CA LEU A 328 16.75 25.47 19.57
C LEU A 328 17.49 26.30 20.63
N ASP A 329 16.75 27.00 21.50
CA ASP A 329 17.33 27.84 22.55
C ASP A 329 17.81 26.99 23.74
N ASP A 330 19.08 27.14 24.12
CA ASP A 330 19.67 26.48 25.29
C ASP A 330 19.67 27.36 26.54
N THR A 331 19.20 28.60 26.43
CA THR A 331 19.19 29.59 27.53
C THR A 331 17.84 29.73 28.22
N SER A 332 16.74 29.35 27.55
CA SER A 332 15.39 29.30 28.11
C SER A 332 15.06 27.89 28.61
N TYR A 333 14.31 27.82 29.73
CA TYR A 333 14.02 26.59 30.45
C TYR A 333 12.53 26.40 30.66
N LEU A 334 12.07 25.16 30.54
CA LEU A 334 10.74 24.73 30.93
C LEU A 334 10.60 24.71 32.45
N ALA A 335 9.36 24.63 32.93
CA ALA A 335 9.05 24.46 34.36
C ALA A 335 9.68 23.19 34.98
N ASP A 336 9.99 22.17 34.16
CA ASP A 336 10.64 20.92 34.60
C ASP A 336 12.18 21.01 34.68
N GLY A 337 12.76 22.18 34.36
CA GLY A 337 14.20 22.43 34.43
C GLY A 337 15.00 22.02 33.20
N ARG A 338 14.38 21.42 32.17
CA ARG A 338 15.06 21.19 30.88
C ARG A 338 15.09 22.48 30.06
N SER A 339 16.19 22.70 29.32
CA SER A 339 16.21 23.77 28.32
C SER A 339 15.32 23.43 27.12
N TYR A 340 14.85 24.44 26.39
CA TYR A 340 14.02 24.21 25.19
C TYR A 340 14.75 23.37 24.14
N LEU A 341 16.06 23.60 23.96
CA LEU A 341 16.92 22.77 23.13
C LEU A 341 16.95 21.30 23.61
N THR A 342 17.05 21.06 24.93
CA THR A 342 17.10 19.71 25.49
C THR A 342 15.78 18.98 25.24
N GLN A 343 14.64 19.62 25.49
CA GLN A 343 13.33 19.06 25.16
C GLN A 343 13.21 18.70 23.68
N THR A 344 13.63 19.60 22.78
CA THR A 344 13.58 19.35 21.34
C THR A 344 14.48 18.16 20.95
N LEU A 345 15.68 18.07 21.52
CA LEU A 345 16.60 16.95 21.30
C LEU A 345 16.01 15.63 21.82
N ASP A 346 15.39 15.62 23.00
CA ASP A 346 14.75 14.43 23.57
C ASP A 346 13.69 13.89 22.61
N ILE A 347 12.78 14.76 22.13
CA ILE A 347 11.69 14.39 21.23
C ILE A 347 12.24 13.90 19.87
N VAL A 348 13.19 14.63 19.27
CA VAL A 348 13.80 14.23 17.99
C VAL A 348 14.49 12.87 18.12
N THR A 349 15.22 12.66 19.20
CA THR A 349 15.92 11.40 19.48
C THR A 349 14.93 10.26 19.67
N GLU A 350 13.85 10.49 20.42
CA GLU A 350 12.78 9.51 20.62
C GLU A 350 12.13 9.09 19.31
N ILE A 351 11.89 10.02 18.38
CA ILE A 351 11.39 9.72 17.02
C ILE A 351 12.40 8.91 16.20
N LEU A 352 13.69 9.27 16.26
CA LEU A 352 14.75 8.62 15.47
C LEU A 352 15.00 7.18 15.92
N TYR A 353 14.99 6.95 17.23
CA TYR A 353 15.24 5.64 17.86
C TYR A 353 13.98 4.83 18.17
N ARG A 354 12.79 5.29 17.75
CA ARG A 354 11.54 4.59 18.02
C ARG A 354 11.60 3.14 17.56
N GLN A 355 11.03 2.26 18.38
CA GLN A 355 10.93 0.83 18.09
C GLN A 355 9.61 0.55 17.37
N ASP A 356 9.62 -0.42 16.46
CA ASP A 356 8.39 -0.83 15.78
C ASP A 356 7.34 -1.28 16.79
N GLY A 357 6.06 -1.03 16.49
CA GLY A 357 4.95 -1.27 17.41
C GLY A 357 4.82 -0.23 18.53
N ILE A 358 5.79 0.67 18.68
CA ILE A 358 5.76 1.79 19.64
C ILE A 358 5.87 3.10 18.86
N GLU A 359 4.74 3.79 18.73
CA GLU A 359 4.72 5.16 18.22
C GLU A 359 4.70 6.14 19.41
N PRO A 360 5.82 6.81 19.75
CA PRO A 360 5.90 7.69 20.93
C PRO A 360 4.98 8.91 20.81
N PHE A 361 4.75 9.38 19.57
CA PHE A 361 3.90 10.51 19.27
C PHE A 361 2.87 10.11 18.23
N PRO A 362 1.84 9.32 18.59
CA PRO A 362 0.84 8.87 17.62
C PRO A 362 0.06 10.08 17.11
N ALA A 363 -0.34 10.03 15.83
CA ALA A 363 -1.27 11.01 15.30
C ALA A 363 -2.51 11.07 16.19
N ASN A 364 -3.09 12.27 16.36
CA ASN A 364 -4.30 12.49 17.17
C ASN A 364 -5.55 11.98 16.43
N VAL A 365 -5.52 10.69 16.11
CA VAL A 365 -6.62 9.87 15.61
C VAL A 365 -7.21 9.17 16.85
N LEU A 366 -8.51 8.88 16.84
CA LEU A 366 -9.12 8.10 17.92
C LEU A 366 -8.48 6.69 17.95
N THR A 367 -7.45 6.51 18.78
CA THR A 367 -6.63 5.28 18.86
C THR A 367 -7.35 4.11 19.52
N ARG A 368 -8.55 4.33 20.06
CA ARG A 368 -9.34 3.29 20.71
C ARG A 368 -10.68 3.10 20.01
N PRO A 369 -11.06 1.85 19.71
CA PRO A 369 -12.43 1.56 19.30
C PRO A 369 -13.37 2.05 20.42
N PRO A 370 -14.38 2.89 20.14
CA PRO A 370 -15.39 3.24 21.13
C PRO A 370 -16.05 1.97 21.68
N LYS A 371 -16.51 2.02 22.93
CA LYS A 371 -17.22 0.89 23.57
C LYS A 371 -18.36 0.42 22.64
N GLY A 372 -18.30 -0.85 22.21
CA GLY A 372 -19.32 -1.45 21.33
C GLY A 372 -18.85 -2.07 20.01
N ARG A 373 -17.56 -2.46 19.87
CA ARG A 373 -17.06 -3.20 18.70
C ARG A 373 -17.94 -4.42 18.39
N LYS A 374 -18.33 -4.57 17.12
CA LYS A 374 -19.04 -5.76 16.63
C LYS A 374 -18.06 -6.94 16.51
N LEU A 375 -18.54 -8.13 16.88
CA LEU A 375 -17.78 -9.37 16.73
C LEU A 375 -17.72 -9.78 15.26
N SER A 376 -16.54 -10.12 14.75
CA SER A 376 -16.38 -10.61 13.37
C SER A 376 -16.88 -12.05 13.21
N ASN A 377 -17.12 -12.50 11.98
CA ASN A 377 -17.35 -13.91 11.70
C ASN A 377 -16.10 -14.74 12.01
N TYR A 378 -14.91 -14.24 11.67
CA TYR A 378 -13.64 -14.86 12.02
C TYR A 378 -13.52 -15.16 13.53
N GLU A 379 -13.82 -14.18 14.39
CA GLU A 379 -13.78 -14.36 15.85
C GLU A 379 -14.85 -15.33 16.35
N ARG A 380 -16.04 -15.36 15.72
CA ARG A 380 -17.07 -16.35 16.01
C ARG A 380 -16.61 -17.76 15.65
N TYR A 381 -16.05 -17.93 14.46
CA TYR A 381 -15.63 -19.21 13.92
C TYR A 381 -14.52 -19.83 14.77
N LEU A 382 -13.58 -19.02 15.26
CA LEU A 382 -12.52 -19.47 16.17
C LEU A 382 -13.00 -19.96 17.54
N GLN A 383 -14.27 -19.74 17.91
CA GLN A 383 -14.82 -20.31 19.16
C GLN A 383 -14.93 -21.83 19.10
N ALA A 384 -15.03 -22.41 17.90
CA ALA A 384 -15.01 -23.86 17.73
C ALA A 384 -13.57 -24.40 17.74
N ALA A 385 -13.33 -25.43 18.55
CA ALA A 385 -11.99 -25.98 18.76
C ALA A 385 -11.33 -26.46 17.46
N PHE A 386 -12.08 -27.09 16.54
CA PHE A 386 -11.56 -27.59 15.26
C PHE A 386 -11.09 -26.47 14.29
N ASN A 387 -11.39 -25.20 14.58
CA ASN A 387 -10.85 -24.07 13.81
C ASN A 387 -9.55 -23.52 14.41
N GLN A 388 -9.14 -23.99 15.60
CA GLN A 388 -7.92 -23.56 16.27
C GLN A 388 -6.76 -24.50 15.92
N VAL A 389 -5.59 -23.94 15.61
CA VAL A 389 -4.40 -24.71 15.25
C VAL A 389 -4.00 -25.71 16.33
N SER A 390 -4.13 -25.33 17.61
CA SER A 390 -3.78 -26.14 18.78
C SER A 390 -4.61 -27.43 18.94
N TYR A 391 -5.75 -27.52 18.25
CA TYR A 391 -6.58 -28.73 18.24
C TYR A 391 -5.89 -29.91 17.53
N TYR A 392 -4.95 -29.63 16.63
CA TYR A 392 -4.25 -30.63 15.84
C TYR A 392 -2.80 -30.81 16.33
N PRO A 393 -2.33 -32.05 16.59
CA PRO A 393 -0.93 -32.30 16.90
C PRO A 393 0.02 -31.72 15.85
N THR A 394 1.11 -31.07 16.27
CA THR A 394 2.11 -30.49 15.34
C THR A 394 2.78 -31.57 14.49
N LYS A 395 3.27 -32.66 15.10
CA LYS A 395 3.92 -33.77 14.41
C LYS A 395 2.91 -34.88 14.11
N GLN A 396 2.72 -35.18 12.83
CA GLN A 396 1.84 -36.26 12.37
C GLN A 396 2.48 -36.95 11.17
N LEU A 397 2.29 -38.26 11.07
CA LEU A 397 2.59 -39.01 9.86
C LEU A 397 1.41 -38.90 8.89
N THR A 398 1.69 -39.00 7.59
CA THR A 398 0.63 -39.11 6.58
C THR A 398 -0.23 -40.34 6.88
N PRO A 399 -1.54 -40.17 7.14
CA PRO A 399 -2.41 -41.32 7.42
C PRO A 399 -2.50 -42.28 6.22
N ALA A 400 -2.68 -43.57 6.49
CA ALA A 400 -2.85 -44.56 5.42
C ALA A 400 -4.11 -44.24 4.59
N GLY A 401 -3.99 -44.24 3.26
CA GLY A 401 -5.08 -43.84 2.35
C GLY A 401 -5.16 -42.34 2.07
N TYR A 402 -4.30 -41.52 2.69
CA TYR A 402 -4.25 -40.07 2.50
C TYR A 402 -2.99 -39.63 1.75
N GLN A 403 -3.04 -38.43 1.18
CA GLN A 403 -1.95 -37.75 0.50
C GLN A 403 -1.70 -36.38 1.14
N PRO A 404 -0.44 -35.89 1.19
CA PRO A 404 -0.17 -34.52 1.59
C PRO A 404 -0.72 -33.54 0.54
N VAL A 405 -1.21 -32.38 0.98
CA VAL A 405 -1.76 -31.34 0.08
C VAL A 405 -0.67 -30.68 -0.80
N GLY A 406 0.57 -30.65 -0.31
CA GLY A 406 1.73 -30.12 -1.01
C GLY A 406 3.06 -30.68 -0.49
N ASN A 407 4.15 -30.35 -1.16
CA ASN A 407 5.49 -30.89 -0.85
C ASN A 407 6.05 -30.33 0.47
N TRP A 408 5.78 -29.06 0.73
CA TRP A 408 6.08 -28.39 2.00
C TRP A 408 4.80 -27.80 2.54
N ILE A 409 4.49 -28.10 3.80
CA ILE A 409 3.34 -27.56 4.49
C ILE A 409 3.81 -27.02 5.83
N GLY A 410 3.35 -25.83 6.19
CA GLY A 410 3.63 -25.29 7.52
C GLY A 410 2.73 -24.12 7.88
N ARG A 411 2.83 -23.72 9.15
CA ARG A 411 2.15 -22.55 9.69
C ARG A 411 3.10 -21.37 9.68
N LEU A 412 2.63 -20.25 9.15
CA LEU A 412 3.37 -19.01 9.23
C LEU A 412 3.17 -18.37 10.60
N ILE A 413 4.28 -17.89 11.19
CA ILE A 413 4.32 -17.24 12.49
C ILE A 413 5.04 -15.91 12.33
N LEU A 414 4.39 -14.84 12.78
CA LEU A 414 4.98 -13.51 12.74
C LEU A 414 6.00 -13.41 13.89
N PRO A 415 7.28 -13.12 13.60
CA PRO A 415 8.28 -12.94 14.65
C PRO A 415 7.85 -11.81 15.59
N SER A 416 8.25 -11.92 16.86
CA SER A 416 8.11 -10.78 17.77
C SER A 416 9.01 -9.63 17.30
N LEU A 417 8.70 -8.42 17.76
CA LEU A 417 9.48 -7.22 17.48
C LEU A 417 10.99 -7.38 17.78
N GLN A 418 11.33 -8.14 18.82
CA GLN A 418 12.71 -8.39 19.23
C GLN A 418 13.42 -9.38 18.30
N GLU A 419 12.70 -10.36 17.77
CA GLU A 419 13.23 -11.38 16.86
C GLU A 419 13.33 -10.89 15.42
N ARG A 420 12.49 -9.92 15.02
CA ARG A 420 12.32 -9.45 13.64
C ARG A 420 13.65 -9.12 12.95
N ALA A 421 14.54 -8.38 13.61
CA ALA A 421 15.82 -7.96 13.06
C ALA A 421 16.78 -9.13 12.81
N GLU A 422 16.70 -10.20 13.59
CA GLU A 422 17.53 -11.41 13.44
C GLU A 422 16.94 -12.39 12.42
N VAL A 423 15.62 -12.46 12.31
CA VAL A 423 14.91 -13.38 11.42
C VAL A 423 14.99 -12.93 9.96
N ASN A 424 14.85 -11.62 9.69
CA ASN A 424 14.82 -11.04 8.34
C ASN A 424 13.88 -11.83 7.38
N GLY A 425 12.65 -12.05 7.85
CA GLY A 425 11.65 -12.91 7.23
C GLY A 425 10.56 -13.25 8.24
N VAL A 426 9.88 -14.39 8.04
CA VAL A 426 8.89 -14.92 8.99
C VAL A 426 9.27 -16.31 9.44
N PHE A 427 8.66 -16.80 10.52
CA PHE A 427 8.86 -18.17 10.95
C PHE A 427 7.89 -19.12 10.23
N LEU A 428 8.34 -20.33 9.96
CA LEU A 428 7.54 -21.45 9.45
C LEU A 428 7.64 -22.62 10.42
N GLU A 429 6.54 -22.95 11.08
CA GLU A 429 6.42 -24.23 11.81
C GLU A 429 6.09 -25.33 10.81
N VAL A 430 7.07 -26.20 10.55
CA VAL A 430 7.00 -27.19 9.48
C VAL A 430 6.08 -28.35 9.90
N TYR A 431 5.04 -28.61 9.13
CA TYR A 431 4.10 -29.71 9.36
C TYR A 431 4.34 -30.89 8.43
N TYR A 432 4.82 -30.62 7.21
CA TYR A 432 5.20 -31.65 6.24
C TYR A 432 6.36 -31.15 5.39
N ALA A 433 7.29 -32.03 5.05
CA ALA A 433 8.43 -31.74 4.20
C ALA A 433 8.81 -33.02 3.41
N PRO A 434 9.53 -32.87 2.27
CA PRO A 434 10.03 -34.03 1.52
C PRO A 434 10.95 -34.92 2.36
N PRO A 435 11.13 -36.21 1.99
CA PRO A 435 11.92 -37.16 2.79
C PRO A 435 13.32 -36.68 3.18
N ALA A 436 14.00 -35.92 2.30
CA ALA A 436 15.33 -35.35 2.58
C ALA A 436 15.34 -34.38 3.78
N TYR A 437 14.19 -33.77 4.10
CA TYR A 437 14.02 -32.76 5.14
C TYR A 437 13.06 -33.20 6.25
N ALA A 438 12.75 -34.51 6.34
CA ALA A 438 11.79 -35.04 7.31
C ALA A 438 12.16 -34.71 8.78
N HIS A 439 13.45 -34.51 9.07
CA HIS A 439 13.93 -34.10 10.39
C HIS A 439 13.45 -32.70 10.84
N LEU A 440 13.03 -31.85 9.90
CA LEU A 440 12.48 -30.52 10.19
C LEU A 440 11.01 -30.56 10.64
N ILE A 441 10.31 -31.69 10.46
CA ILE A 441 8.89 -31.79 10.80
C ILE A 441 8.68 -31.55 12.31
N GLY A 442 7.82 -30.57 12.61
CA GLY A 442 7.50 -30.01 13.92
C GLY A 442 8.62 -29.18 14.54
N THR A 443 9.51 -28.63 13.71
CA THR A 443 10.45 -27.57 14.10
C THR A 443 10.04 -26.25 13.46
N THR A 444 10.51 -25.15 14.05
CA THR A 444 10.34 -23.81 13.48
C THR A 444 11.60 -23.41 12.75
N VAL A 445 11.47 -23.01 11.50
CA VAL A 445 12.56 -22.55 10.63
C VAL A 445 12.27 -21.13 10.13
N VAL A 446 13.26 -20.46 9.55
CA VAL A 446 13.06 -19.15 8.92
C VAL A 446 12.57 -19.36 7.48
N LEU A 447 11.56 -18.59 7.08
CA LEU A 447 11.10 -18.45 5.71
C LEU A 447 11.41 -17.04 5.24
N ALA A 448 12.18 -16.92 4.17
CA ALA A 448 12.65 -15.65 3.64
C ALA A 448 12.53 -15.57 2.11
N TRP A 449 12.51 -14.35 1.60
CA TRP A 449 12.62 -14.10 0.16
C TRP A 449 14.05 -14.37 -0.32
N SER A 450 14.21 -14.88 -1.54
CA SER A 450 15.54 -15.02 -2.15
C SER A 450 16.19 -13.66 -2.42
N ASP A 451 17.53 -13.60 -2.42
CA ASP A 451 18.30 -12.38 -2.66
C ASP A 451 18.38 -11.97 -4.15
N ARG A 452 17.47 -12.47 -4.99
CA ARG A 452 17.47 -12.20 -6.43
C ARG A 452 17.22 -10.69 -6.67
N PRO A 453 18.10 -9.96 -7.39
CA PRO A 453 18.02 -8.50 -7.45
C PRO A 453 16.70 -7.93 -8.00
N ASP A 454 16.12 -8.57 -9.03
CA ASP A 454 14.83 -8.19 -9.60
C ASP A 454 13.66 -8.41 -8.62
N LEU A 455 13.71 -9.50 -7.84
CA LEU A 455 12.72 -9.77 -6.79
C LEU A 455 12.82 -8.74 -5.66
N GLN A 456 14.03 -8.38 -5.25
CA GLN A 456 14.24 -7.38 -4.19
C GLN A 456 13.73 -5.99 -4.60
N VAL A 457 13.97 -5.57 -5.85
CA VAL A 457 13.41 -4.33 -6.40
C VAL A 457 11.89 -4.35 -6.34
N TYR A 458 11.27 -5.49 -6.66
CA TYR A 458 9.83 -5.66 -6.60
C TYR A 458 9.28 -5.60 -5.16
N LEU A 459 9.87 -6.36 -4.24
CA LEU A 459 9.44 -6.40 -2.82
C LEU A 459 9.56 -5.03 -2.16
N ASN A 460 10.60 -4.26 -2.51
CA ASN A 460 10.78 -2.90 -2.03
C ASN A 460 9.68 -1.93 -2.51
N GLN A 461 8.90 -2.26 -3.56
CA GLN A 461 7.77 -1.43 -3.99
C GLN A 461 6.51 -1.59 -3.12
N VAL A 462 6.42 -2.66 -2.33
CA VAL A 462 5.27 -2.95 -1.46
C VAL A 462 5.60 -2.84 0.03
N LYS A 463 6.88 -2.72 0.37
CA LYS A 463 7.32 -2.41 1.74
C LYS A 463 6.80 -1.04 2.16
N CYS A 464 6.17 -0.98 3.32
CA CYS A 464 5.63 0.27 3.86
C CYS A 464 5.64 0.28 5.39
N SER A 465 5.59 1.47 5.98
CA SER A 465 5.33 1.64 7.41
C SER A 465 3.83 1.72 7.64
N ILE A 466 3.28 0.95 8.58
CA ILE A 466 1.83 0.88 8.77
C ILE A 466 1.41 1.77 9.94
N HIS A 467 0.56 2.74 9.67
CA HIS A 467 -0.06 3.64 10.64
C HIS A 467 -1.56 3.65 10.43
N PHE A 468 -2.32 3.20 11.43
CA PHE A 468 -3.76 3.09 11.27
C PHE A 468 -4.44 4.46 11.15
N SER A 469 -5.16 4.61 10.04
CA SER A 469 -6.05 5.73 9.78
C SER A 469 -7.29 5.70 10.67
N ALA A 470 -8.02 6.83 10.76
CA ALA A 470 -9.30 6.88 11.47
C ALA A 470 -10.31 5.85 10.91
N GLN A 471 -10.24 5.62 9.61
CA GLN A 471 -11.08 4.71 8.84
C GLN A 471 -10.73 3.25 9.15
N ALA A 472 -9.46 2.93 9.38
CA ALA A 472 -9.05 1.60 9.82
C ALA A 472 -9.60 1.27 11.22
N TYR A 473 -9.57 2.23 12.15
CA TYR A 473 -10.24 2.03 13.45
C TYR A 473 -11.75 1.87 13.32
N GLU A 474 -12.40 2.60 12.41
CA GLU A 474 -13.83 2.41 12.13
C GLU A 474 -14.14 1.04 11.49
N SER A 475 -13.27 0.56 10.59
CA SER A 475 -13.33 -0.81 10.04
C SER A 475 -13.33 -1.85 11.15
N ILE A 476 -12.42 -1.70 12.13
CA ILE A 476 -12.32 -2.57 13.30
C ILE A 476 -13.60 -2.51 14.15
N ASN A 477 -14.17 -1.32 14.36
CA ASN A 477 -15.41 -1.16 15.12
C ASN A 477 -16.59 -1.91 14.48
N GLN A 478 -16.61 -1.96 13.16
CA GLN A 478 -17.63 -2.66 12.38
C GLN A 478 -17.44 -4.19 12.39
N GLY A 479 -16.36 -4.68 13.01
CA GLY A 479 -16.05 -6.10 13.11
C GLY A 479 -15.29 -6.65 11.91
N LEU A 480 -14.73 -5.81 11.04
CA LEU A 480 -13.86 -6.27 9.96
C LEU A 480 -12.50 -6.68 10.53
N VAL A 481 -11.90 -7.72 9.94
CA VAL A 481 -10.58 -8.22 10.37
C VAL A 481 -9.49 -7.38 9.72
N ASN A 482 -8.73 -6.65 10.53
CA ASN A 482 -7.64 -5.76 10.13
C ASN A 482 -6.27 -6.27 10.65
N PRO A 483 -5.14 -5.86 10.05
CA PRO A 483 -3.78 -6.30 10.43
C PRO A 483 -3.28 -5.65 11.73
N ILE A 484 -4.03 -5.78 12.83
CA ILE A 484 -3.81 -5.05 14.08
C ILE A 484 -2.42 -5.26 14.70
N ARG A 485 -1.77 -6.37 14.39
CA ARG A 485 -0.45 -6.73 14.91
C ARG A 485 0.69 -5.95 14.27
N LEU A 486 0.44 -5.39 13.09
CA LEU A 486 1.42 -4.66 12.29
C LEU A 486 1.29 -3.14 12.46
N ASN A 487 0.34 -2.67 13.25
CA ASN A 487 0.18 -1.23 13.49
C ASN A 487 1.45 -0.67 14.15
N PHE A 488 1.94 0.45 13.62
CA PHE A 488 3.21 1.09 13.96
C PHE A 488 4.48 0.29 13.64
N TRP A 489 4.40 -0.74 12.80
CA TRP A 489 5.60 -1.41 12.27
C TRP A 489 6.09 -0.67 11.03
N ARG A 490 7.41 -0.47 10.93
CA ARG A 490 8.05 0.12 9.74
C ARG A 490 8.53 -0.95 8.78
N GLU A 491 8.65 -0.60 7.50
CA GLU A 491 9.22 -1.48 6.46
C GLU A 491 8.60 -2.89 6.41
N VAL A 492 7.30 -2.99 6.71
CA VAL A 492 6.55 -4.25 6.67
C VAL A 492 6.57 -4.80 5.25
N ASP A 493 7.09 -6.02 5.09
CA ASP A 493 7.19 -6.65 3.78
C ASP A 493 5.95 -7.49 3.37
N ALA A 494 6.02 -8.09 2.19
CA ALA A 494 4.93 -8.91 1.66
C ALA A 494 4.64 -10.17 2.50
N LEU A 495 5.65 -10.81 3.10
CA LEU A 495 5.46 -11.98 3.98
C LEU A 495 4.91 -11.55 5.33
N GLU A 496 5.48 -10.53 5.96
CA GLU A 496 5.00 -10.00 7.23
C GLU A 496 3.55 -9.53 7.13
N SER A 497 3.18 -8.86 6.03
CA SER A 497 1.79 -8.46 5.77
C SER A 497 0.85 -9.67 5.59
N LEU A 498 1.32 -10.77 4.99
CA LEU A 498 0.56 -12.00 4.83
C LEU A 498 0.25 -12.65 6.18
N VAL A 499 1.26 -12.80 7.04
CA VAL A 499 1.08 -13.42 8.37
C VAL A 499 0.33 -12.50 9.31
N GLY A 500 0.65 -11.21 9.31
CA GLY A 500 0.02 -10.20 10.16
C GLY A 500 -1.35 -9.72 9.69
N ALA A 501 -1.88 -10.24 8.57
CA ALA A 501 -3.22 -9.91 8.08
C ALA A 501 -4.34 -10.28 9.07
N ARG A 502 -4.10 -11.28 9.93
CA ARG A 502 -5.04 -11.75 10.96
C ARG A 502 -4.52 -11.50 12.38
N PRO A 503 -5.42 -11.46 13.38
CA PRO A 503 -5.04 -11.35 14.80
C PRO A 503 -4.23 -12.52 15.35
N TYR A 504 -4.28 -13.71 14.74
CA TYR A 504 -3.63 -14.93 15.24
C TYR A 504 -2.76 -15.58 14.14
N ASP A 505 -1.70 -16.26 14.54
CA ASP A 505 -0.84 -17.05 13.63
C ASP A 505 -1.52 -18.36 13.25
N ASP A 506 -2.52 -18.28 12.38
CA ASP A 506 -3.35 -19.40 11.93
C ASP A 506 -3.28 -19.68 10.42
N VAL A 507 -2.37 -19.00 9.73
CA VAL A 507 -2.18 -19.12 8.28
C VAL A 507 -1.35 -20.37 7.98
N ILE A 508 -2.01 -21.38 7.41
CA ILE A 508 -1.37 -22.62 6.94
C ILE A 508 -1.14 -22.53 5.44
N VAL A 509 0.09 -22.81 5.02
CA VAL A 509 0.50 -22.65 3.63
C VAL A 509 1.16 -23.89 3.07
N THR A 510 1.06 -24.04 1.75
CA THR A 510 2.01 -24.81 0.95
C THR A 510 2.95 -23.86 0.22
N LEU A 511 4.19 -24.29 0.02
CA LEU A 511 5.20 -23.53 -0.70
C LEU A 511 6.11 -24.44 -1.52
N GLU A 512 6.78 -23.87 -2.52
CA GLU A 512 7.78 -24.53 -3.34
C GLU A 512 9.11 -23.77 -3.15
N PRO A 513 10.01 -24.26 -2.27
CA PRO A 513 11.28 -23.59 -2.01
C PRO A 513 12.17 -23.57 -3.24
N THR A 514 12.90 -22.48 -3.44
CA THR A 514 13.98 -22.44 -4.43
C THR A 514 15.27 -22.99 -3.88
N SER A 515 15.52 -22.82 -2.59
CA SER A 515 16.65 -23.43 -1.87
C SER A 515 16.35 -23.55 -0.38
N VAL A 516 17.08 -24.46 0.27
CA VAL A 516 17.07 -24.65 1.73
C VAL A 516 18.52 -24.59 2.19
N SER A 517 18.86 -23.63 3.04
CA SER A 517 20.18 -23.52 3.68
C SER A 517 20.11 -24.10 5.09
N CYS A 518 21.11 -24.91 5.47
CA CYS A 518 21.16 -25.65 6.73
C CYS A 518 22.43 -25.37 7.55
N ASP A 519 23.12 -24.24 7.32
CA ASP A 519 24.45 -24.00 7.91
C ASP A 519 24.42 -23.83 9.43
N HIS A 520 23.69 -22.84 9.94
CA HIS A 520 23.59 -22.51 11.38
C HIS A 520 22.14 -22.46 11.86
N LYS A 521 21.30 -21.72 11.13
CA LYS A 521 19.84 -21.75 11.25
C LYS A 521 19.28 -22.22 9.91
N THR A 522 18.28 -23.09 9.94
CA THR A 522 17.63 -23.53 8.72
C THR A 522 16.81 -22.38 8.14
N VAL A 523 17.11 -21.98 6.90
CA VAL A 523 16.40 -20.94 6.16
C VAL A 523 15.85 -21.55 4.86
N ILE A 524 14.56 -21.36 4.64
CA ILE A 524 13.86 -21.74 3.42
C ILE A 524 13.67 -20.48 2.57
N TYR A 525 14.17 -20.49 1.34
CA TYR A 525 14.04 -19.37 0.42
C TYR A 525 12.93 -19.61 -0.60
N ILE A 526 12.14 -18.57 -0.86
CA ILE A 526 11.05 -18.58 -1.84
C ILE A 526 11.16 -17.38 -2.79
N GLU A 527 10.50 -17.51 -3.95
CA GLU A 527 10.43 -16.46 -4.98
C GLU A 527 9.01 -16.01 -5.32
N ARG A 528 7.99 -16.70 -4.77
CA ARG A 528 6.57 -16.40 -4.92
C ARG A 528 5.90 -16.46 -3.56
N GLU A 529 4.82 -15.72 -3.40
CA GLU A 529 4.04 -15.79 -2.15
C GLU A 529 3.55 -17.23 -1.91
N PRO A 530 3.55 -17.70 -0.65
CA PRO A 530 2.99 -19.00 -0.30
C PRO A 530 1.49 -19.09 -0.62
N VAL A 531 1.02 -20.31 -0.89
CA VAL A 531 -0.41 -20.56 -1.15
C VAL A 531 -1.08 -21.02 0.14
N ILE A 532 -2.12 -20.32 0.58
CA ILE A 532 -2.90 -20.68 1.77
C ILE A 532 -3.78 -21.90 1.44
N ILE A 533 -3.75 -22.91 2.32
CA ILE A 533 -4.47 -24.18 2.17
C ILE A 533 -5.31 -24.48 3.41
N THR A 534 -6.30 -25.38 3.26
CA THR A 534 -7.01 -25.97 4.40
C THR A 534 -6.68 -27.46 4.50
N GLY A 535 -6.25 -27.88 5.69
CA GLY A 535 -5.83 -29.25 5.98
C GLY A 535 -4.41 -29.54 5.50
N ARG A 536 -3.73 -30.48 6.18
CA ARG A 536 -2.39 -30.96 5.78
C ARG A 536 -2.48 -32.14 4.81
N PHE A 537 -3.53 -32.94 4.94
CA PHE A 537 -3.72 -34.16 4.17
C PHE A 537 -5.10 -34.20 3.53
N TYR A 538 -5.23 -34.97 2.46
CA TYR A 538 -6.51 -35.25 1.82
C TYR A 538 -6.66 -36.70 1.43
N ALA A 539 -7.90 -37.16 1.35
CA ALA A 539 -8.28 -38.47 0.80
C ALA A 539 -9.48 -38.33 -0.13
N LEU A 540 -9.71 -39.34 -0.97
CA LEU A 540 -10.87 -39.43 -1.84
C LEU A 540 -11.83 -40.49 -1.30
N VAL A 541 -13.03 -40.09 -0.90
CA VAL A 541 -13.99 -40.95 -0.19
C VAL A 541 -15.43 -40.79 -0.69
N THR A 542 -16.30 -41.74 -0.36
CA THR A 542 -17.76 -41.54 -0.34
C THR A 542 -18.28 -41.55 1.08
N ILE A 543 -19.29 -40.74 1.38
CA ILE A 543 -19.91 -40.69 2.71
C ILE A 543 -21.09 -41.66 2.73
N LYS A 544 -21.07 -42.67 3.61
CA LYS A 544 -22.11 -43.70 3.70
C LYS A 544 -23.28 -43.29 4.58
N GLY A 545 -23.03 -42.43 5.55
CA GLY A 545 -24.01 -41.97 6.52
C GLY A 545 -23.36 -41.59 7.84
N GLN A 546 -24.17 -41.06 8.74
CA GLN A 546 -23.76 -40.70 10.09
C GLN A 546 -23.46 -41.97 10.93
N ALA A 547 -22.44 -41.90 11.79
CA ALA A 547 -22.14 -42.90 12.79
C ALA A 547 -23.05 -42.73 14.03
N GLU A 548 -22.77 -43.45 15.13
CA GLU A 548 -23.61 -43.41 16.35
C GLU A 548 -23.60 -42.02 17.01
N ASP A 549 -22.45 -41.33 16.99
CA ASP A 549 -22.30 -39.99 17.55
C ASP A 549 -22.64 -38.87 16.56
N LEU A 550 -23.11 -37.74 17.09
CA LEU A 550 -23.33 -36.52 16.32
C LEU A 550 -22.01 -36.08 15.66
N ASP A 551 -22.06 -35.68 14.38
CA ASP A 551 -20.91 -35.21 13.58
C ASP A 551 -19.85 -36.26 13.18
N TYR A 552 -20.00 -37.53 13.54
CA TYR A 552 -19.14 -38.62 13.04
C TYR A 552 -19.79 -39.30 11.83
N PHE A 553 -19.00 -39.61 10.81
CA PHE A 553 -19.49 -40.18 9.56
C PHE A 553 -18.67 -41.37 9.13
N LYS A 554 -19.35 -42.42 8.67
CA LYS A 554 -18.70 -43.55 8.02
C LYS A 554 -18.39 -43.19 6.57
N VAL A 555 -17.15 -43.36 6.17
CA VAL A 555 -16.68 -43.11 4.81
C VAL A 555 -16.00 -44.35 4.25
N VAL A 556 -16.07 -44.51 2.94
CA VAL A 556 -15.34 -45.56 2.21
C VAL A 556 -14.36 -44.91 1.26
N HIS A 557 -13.09 -45.29 1.41
CA HIS A 557 -12.00 -44.79 0.58
C HIS A 557 -12.08 -45.31 -0.85
N TYR A 558 -11.62 -44.48 -1.79
CA TYR A 558 -11.41 -44.89 -3.17
C TYR A 558 -10.30 -45.94 -3.23
N ASN A 559 -10.55 -47.01 -3.97
CA ASN A 559 -9.59 -48.07 -4.21
C ASN A 559 -8.95 -47.90 -5.60
N PRO A 560 -7.65 -47.58 -5.69
CA PRO A 560 -6.98 -47.38 -6.97
C PRO A 560 -6.98 -48.62 -7.88
N HIS A 561 -7.10 -49.83 -7.31
CA HIS A 561 -7.07 -51.07 -8.07
C HIS A 561 -8.41 -51.40 -8.74
N SER A 562 -9.52 -51.30 -8.00
CA SER A 562 -10.86 -51.54 -8.54
C SER A 562 -11.44 -50.30 -9.25
N GLN A 563 -10.85 -49.12 -9.00
CA GLN A 563 -11.34 -47.82 -9.41
C GLN A 563 -12.73 -47.46 -8.86
N GLN A 564 -13.12 -48.08 -7.74
CA GLN A 564 -14.42 -47.91 -7.07
C GLN A 564 -14.25 -47.45 -5.61
N PHE A 565 -15.35 -47.08 -4.96
CA PHE A 565 -15.41 -46.81 -3.53
C PHE A 565 -15.70 -48.10 -2.74
N ASP A 566 -14.76 -49.04 -2.81
CA ASP A 566 -14.76 -50.33 -2.11
C ASP A 566 -13.47 -50.56 -1.30
N GLY A 567 -12.75 -49.47 -1.00
CA GLY A 567 -11.56 -49.48 -0.18
C GLY A 567 -11.85 -49.64 1.32
N VAL A 568 -10.92 -49.16 2.14
CA VAL A 568 -11.04 -49.20 3.59
C VAL A 568 -12.24 -48.36 4.05
N GLU A 569 -13.06 -48.91 4.96
CA GLU A 569 -14.07 -48.15 5.68
C GLU A 569 -13.44 -47.48 6.91
N GLU A 570 -13.71 -46.19 7.09
CA GLU A 570 -13.18 -45.39 8.19
C GLU A 570 -14.30 -44.53 8.80
N VAL A 571 -14.20 -44.23 10.10
CA VAL A 571 -15.03 -43.22 10.75
C VAL A 571 -14.23 -41.92 10.83
N VAL A 572 -14.76 -40.87 10.24
CA VAL A 572 -14.16 -39.51 10.26
C VAL A 572 -15.06 -38.56 11.02
N TYR A 573 -14.47 -37.50 11.58
CA TYR A 573 -15.19 -36.42 12.25
C TYR A 573 -15.45 -35.29 11.25
N ILE A 574 -16.73 -35.00 10.99
CA ILE A 574 -17.18 -33.90 10.12
C ILE A 574 -17.98 -32.94 11.02
N PRO A 575 -17.32 -32.01 11.72
CA PRO A 575 -17.97 -31.15 12.71
C PRO A 575 -19.08 -30.29 12.09
N GLN A 576 -20.18 -30.07 12.79
CA GLN A 576 -21.10 -28.99 12.42
C GLN A 576 -20.42 -27.63 12.65
N VAL A 577 -20.47 -26.77 11.63
CA VAL A 577 -19.77 -25.48 11.65
C VAL A 577 -20.55 -24.41 12.41
N VAL A 578 -19.86 -23.32 12.77
CA VAL A 578 -20.47 -22.16 13.43
C VAL A 578 -21.16 -21.29 12.38
N ALA A 579 -22.39 -20.85 12.66
CA ALA A 579 -23.11 -19.94 11.78
C ALA A 579 -22.51 -18.52 11.80
N ASP A 580 -22.63 -17.82 10.67
CA ASP A 580 -22.24 -16.42 10.53
C ASP A 580 -23.14 -15.46 11.34
N VAL A 581 -22.86 -14.17 11.27
CA VAL A 581 -23.68 -13.11 11.90
C VAL A 581 -25.14 -13.09 11.45
N ASN A 582 -25.46 -13.66 10.29
CA ASN A 582 -26.81 -13.76 9.74
C ASN A 582 -27.48 -15.12 10.03
N GLY A 583 -26.81 -16.02 10.75
CA GLY A 583 -27.32 -17.36 11.05
C GLY A 583 -27.19 -18.38 9.90
N VAL A 584 -26.37 -18.08 8.88
CA VAL A 584 -26.06 -18.96 7.76
C VAL A 584 -24.86 -19.83 8.11
N PHE A 585 -24.96 -21.13 7.89
CA PHE A 585 -23.82 -22.05 8.01
C PHE A 585 -23.04 -22.07 6.69
N PRO A 586 -21.73 -21.76 6.67
CA PRO A 586 -20.93 -21.82 5.44
C PRO A 586 -20.93 -23.21 4.77
N SER A 587 -20.95 -24.28 5.59
CA SER A 587 -21.13 -25.66 5.14
C SER A 587 -21.82 -26.53 6.20
N THR A 588 -23.09 -26.87 5.99
CA THR A 588 -23.85 -27.78 6.87
C THR A 588 -23.55 -29.26 6.59
N THR A 589 -23.62 -30.12 7.62
CA THR A 589 -23.51 -31.59 7.46
C THR A 589 -24.86 -32.25 7.19
N ASN A 590 -25.96 -31.51 7.34
CA ASN A 590 -27.31 -32.03 7.17
C ASN A 590 -27.47 -32.72 5.81
N LYS A 591 -27.79 -34.02 5.79
CA LYS A 591 -27.99 -34.82 4.57
C LYS A 591 -26.80 -34.79 3.58
N ILE A 592 -25.57 -34.60 4.06
CA ILE A 592 -24.38 -34.59 3.19
C ILE A 592 -24.15 -35.95 2.49
N ASP A 593 -24.54 -37.05 3.12
CA ASP A 593 -24.56 -38.41 2.58
C ASP A 593 -25.56 -38.58 1.42
N GLN A 594 -26.60 -37.75 1.39
CA GLN A 594 -27.63 -37.72 0.34
C GLN A 594 -27.34 -36.67 -0.73
N SER A 595 -26.19 -35.99 -0.65
CA SER A 595 -25.80 -34.97 -1.63
C SER A 595 -25.75 -35.56 -3.04
N PRO A 596 -26.29 -34.87 -4.07
CA PRO A 596 -26.34 -35.39 -5.44
C PRO A 596 -24.98 -35.79 -6.03
N VAL A 597 -23.91 -35.21 -5.52
CA VAL A 597 -22.53 -35.45 -5.99
C VAL A 597 -21.79 -36.50 -5.18
N ASN A 598 -22.37 -37.02 -4.08
CA ASN A 598 -21.70 -37.96 -3.18
C ASN A 598 -21.27 -39.26 -3.86
N SER A 599 -22.06 -39.77 -4.82
CA SER A 599 -21.72 -40.98 -5.58
C SER A 599 -20.45 -40.87 -6.42
N SER A 600 -20.09 -39.65 -6.85
CA SER A 600 -18.82 -39.39 -7.55
C SER A 600 -17.62 -39.31 -6.60
N GLY A 601 -17.89 -39.15 -5.30
CA GLY A 601 -16.92 -39.00 -4.24
C GLY A 601 -16.53 -37.57 -3.92
N TRP A 602 -15.95 -37.42 -2.75
CA TRP A 602 -15.45 -36.19 -2.17
C TRP A 602 -13.97 -36.30 -1.90
N TYR A 603 -13.20 -35.29 -2.33
CA TYR A 603 -11.94 -35.03 -1.68
C TYR A 603 -12.24 -34.41 -0.31
N ILE A 604 -11.80 -35.07 0.76
CA ILE A 604 -11.87 -34.54 2.13
C ILE A 604 -10.47 -34.06 2.52
N TYR A 605 -10.35 -32.86 3.07
CA TYR A 605 -9.09 -32.28 3.53
C TYR A 605 -9.12 -32.02 5.02
N GLY A 606 -8.00 -32.25 5.71
CA GLY A 606 -7.93 -32.10 7.16
C GLY A 606 -6.69 -32.77 7.77
N GLU A 607 -6.82 -33.11 9.04
CA GLU A 607 -5.77 -33.70 9.87
C GLU A 607 -6.37 -34.59 10.96
N ARG A 608 -5.55 -35.45 11.59
CA ARG A 608 -5.97 -36.15 12.79
C ARG A 608 -5.95 -35.20 13.99
N ASN A 609 -7.00 -35.27 14.81
CA ASN A 609 -7.07 -34.57 16.08
C ASN A 609 -6.27 -35.30 17.18
N GLN A 610 -6.34 -34.80 18.41
CA GLN A 610 -5.67 -35.42 19.56
C GLN A 610 -6.08 -36.88 19.79
N ASP A 611 -7.33 -37.23 19.48
CA ASP A 611 -7.88 -38.59 19.60
C ASP A 611 -7.54 -39.50 18.40
N GLN A 612 -6.66 -39.05 17.50
CA GLN A 612 -6.27 -39.74 16.26
C GLN A 612 -7.39 -39.92 15.24
N ILE A 613 -8.51 -39.20 15.38
CA ILE A 613 -9.62 -39.21 14.42
C ILE A 613 -9.39 -38.14 13.36
N PHE A 614 -9.55 -38.50 12.08
CA PHE A 614 -9.42 -37.54 11.00
C PHE A 614 -10.58 -36.55 11.02
N THR A 615 -10.28 -35.26 11.19
CA THR A 615 -11.25 -34.17 11.19
C THR A 615 -11.30 -33.51 9.82
N VAL A 616 -12.46 -33.54 9.19
CA VAL A 616 -12.68 -32.97 7.85
C VAL A 616 -12.95 -31.47 7.96
N ARG A 617 -11.99 -30.67 7.47
CA ARG A 617 -12.03 -29.20 7.47
C ARG A 617 -12.46 -28.61 6.13
N ALA A 618 -12.14 -29.26 5.02
CA ALA A 618 -12.63 -28.88 3.69
C ALA A 618 -13.13 -30.08 2.90
N ILE A 619 -14.04 -29.83 1.96
CA ILE A 619 -14.58 -30.83 1.03
C ILE A 619 -14.59 -30.32 -0.40
N ALA A 620 -14.33 -31.18 -1.37
CA ALA A 620 -14.40 -30.85 -2.80
C ALA A 620 -15.04 -31.98 -3.61
N PRO A 621 -16.05 -31.71 -4.46
CA PRO A 621 -16.70 -32.75 -5.24
C PRO A 621 -15.77 -33.24 -6.37
N ARG A 622 -15.46 -34.54 -6.41
CA ARG A 622 -14.48 -35.11 -7.35
C ARG A 622 -14.81 -34.79 -8.80
N ALA A 623 -16.08 -35.00 -9.18
CA ALA A 623 -16.55 -34.83 -10.54
C ALA A 623 -16.40 -33.41 -11.10
N LEU A 624 -16.26 -32.39 -10.26
CA LEU A 624 -16.07 -31.02 -10.71
C LEU A 624 -14.71 -30.83 -11.40
N PHE A 625 -13.65 -31.49 -10.92
CA PHE A 625 -12.27 -31.23 -11.36
C PHE A 625 -11.80 -32.17 -12.46
N GLN A 626 -12.54 -33.24 -12.73
CA GLN A 626 -12.17 -34.20 -13.77
C GLN A 626 -12.22 -33.53 -15.13
N LEU A 627 -11.30 -33.90 -16.02
CA LEU A 627 -11.30 -33.50 -17.43
C LEU A 627 -12.35 -34.29 -18.22
N GLN A 628 -13.58 -34.33 -17.71
CA GLN A 628 -14.74 -35.02 -18.27
C GLN A 628 -15.94 -34.06 -18.19
N PRO A 629 -16.20 -33.27 -19.24
CA PRO A 629 -17.27 -32.30 -19.22
C PRO A 629 -18.61 -33.02 -19.26
N GLN A 630 -19.58 -32.56 -18.46
CA GLN A 630 -20.96 -33.07 -18.50
C GLN A 630 -21.69 -32.59 -19.75
N ARG A 631 -21.24 -31.49 -20.34
CA ARG A 631 -21.80 -30.90 -21.55
C ARG A 631 -20.72 -30.19 -22.35
N ILE A 632 -20.79 -30.30 -23.68
CA ILE A 632 -19.98 -29.53 -24.61
C ILE A 632 -20.88 -28.60 -25.41
N VAL A 633 -20.47 -27.33 -25.54
CA VAL A 633 -21.12 -26.33 -26.39
C VAL A 633 -20.14 -25.95 -27.48
N SER A 634 -20.40 -26.41 -28.70
CA SER A 634 -19.54 -26.19 -29.87
C SER A 634 -20.02 -25.01 -30.69
N GLY A 635 -19.08 -24.27 -31.28
CA GLY A 635 -19.34 -23.07 -32.09
C GLY A 635 -19.13 -21.78 -31.32
N LEU A 636 -18.50 -20.79 -31.96
CA LEU A 636 -18.16 -19.51 -31.33
C LEU A 636 -19.40 -18.71 -30.91
N GLU A 637 -20.45 -18.69 -31.73
CA GLU A 637 -21.68 -17.94 -31.46
C GLU A 637 -22.44 -18.54 -30.27
N GLU A 638 -22.56 -19.86 -30.23
CA GLU A 638 -23.23 -20.66 -29.22
C GLU A 638 -22.48 -20.59 -27.88
N ALA A 639 -21.15 -20.72 -27.91
CA ALA A 639 -20.29 -20.54 -26.74
C ALA A 639 -20.45 -19.12 -26.17
N THR A 640 -20.43 -18.10 -27.03
CA THR A 640 -20.60 -16.69 -26.62
C THR A 640 -22.00 -16.44 -26.04
N ASN A 641 -23.04 -17.00 -26.66
CA ASN A 641 -24.42 -16.91 -26.17
C ASN A 641 -24.59 -17.63 -24.83
N TYR A 642 -23.90 -18.75 -24.63
CA TYR A 642 -23.93 -19.49 -23.37
C TYR A 642 -23.39 -18.64 -22.21
N ILE A 643 -22.22 -18.01 -22.40
CA ILE A 643 -21.65 -17.04 -21.45
C ILE A 643 -22.61 -15.85 -21.26
N HIS A 644 -23.18 -15.29 -22.32
CA HIS A 644 -23.97 -14.08 -22.12
C HIS A 644 -25.30 -14.36 -21.39
N ASN A 645 -25.98 -15.46 -21.72
CA ASN A 645 -27.40 -15.62 -21.39
C ASN A 645 -27.73 -16.84 -20.53
N GLN A 646 -26.98 -17.94 -20.63
CA GLN A 646 -27.46 -19.24 -20.16
C GLN A 646 -26.83 -19.70 -18.85
N TYR A 647 -25.54 -19.41 -18.62
CA TYR A 647 -24.79 -20.09 -17.57
C TYR A 647 -25.25 -19.74 -16.13
N TRP A 648 -25.96 -18.64 -15.90
CA TRP A 648 -26.59 -18.31 -14.60
C TRP A 648 -28.12 -18.53 -14.57
N GLN A 649 -28.71 -19.21 -15.55
CA GLN A 649 -30.15 -19.48 -15.54
C GLN A 649 -30.52 -20.60 -14.57
N ASN A 650 -31.71 -20.48 -13.99
CA ASN A 650 -32.37 -21.49 -13.15
C ASN A 650 -31.53 -21.98 -11.96
N ILE A 651 -30.65 -21.14 -11.40
CA ILE A 651 -29.73 -21.58 -10.34
C ILE A 651 -30.44 -22.13 -9.09
N LYS A 652 -31.66 -21.65 -8.80
CA LYS A 652 -32.45 -22.11 -7.66
C LYS A 652 -32.83 -23.58 -7.80
N GLU A 653 -33.22 -23.99 -9.01
CA GLU A 653 -33.56 -25.38 -9.35
C GLU A 653 -32.32 -26.29 -9.32
N LYS A 654 -31.13 -25.70 -9.47
CA LYS A 654 -29.83 -26.40 -9.51
C LYS A 654 -29.12 -26.45 -8.16
N LYS A 655 -29.77 -26.03 -7.07
CA LYS A 655 -29.20 -26.08 -5.72
C LYS A 655 -28.73 -27.49 -5.36
N GLY A 656 -27.57 -27.59 -4.71
CA GLY A 656 -26.90 -28.85 -4.36
C GLY A 656 -26.16 -29.54 -5.50
N GLN A 657 -26.20 -28.98 -6.72
CA GLN A 657 -25.61 -29.59 -7.92
C GLN A 657 -24.34 -28.84 -8.38
N ILE A 658 -23.52 -29.57 -9.13
CA ILE A 658 -22.38 -29.04 -9.87
C ILE A 658 -22.64 -29.08 -11.37
N GLU A 659 -21.99 -28.20 -12.14
CA GLU A 659 -21.95 -28.31 -13.60
C GLU A 659 -20.50 -28.18 -14.10
N SER A 660 -20.11 -29.05 -15.04
CA SER A 660 -18.79 -29.01 -15.71
C SER A 660 -19.02 -28.94 -17.22
N ILE A 661 -18.68 -27.81 -17.86
CA ILE A 661 -19.11 -27.50 -19.23
C ILE A 661 -17.93 -27.00 -20.05
N LEU A 662 -17.67 -27.64 -21.18
CA LEU A 662 -16.62 -27.24 -22.12
C LEU A 662 -17.21 -26.43 -23.28
N LEU A 663 -16.78 -25.19 -23.44
CA LEU A 663 -17.06 -24.34 -24.58
C LEU A 663 -15.95 -24.51 -25.62
N ASN A 664 -16.33 -25.01 -26.78
CA ASN A 664 -15.44 -25.40 -27.88
C ASN A 664 -15.72 -24.51 -29.10
N PRO A 665 -15.17 -23.27 -29.15
CA PRO A 665 -15.50 -22.32 -30.21
C PRO A 665 -14.97 -22.74 -31.59
N GLN A 666 -13.96 -23.61 -31.62
CA GLN A 666 -13.37 -24.14 -32.85
C GLN A 666 -14.13 -25.36 -33.40
N SER A 667 -15.17 -25.83 -32.71
CA SER A 667 -15.98 -26.98 -33.09
C SER A 667 -15.17 -28.25 -33.35
N LEU A 668 -14.10 -28.44 -32.58
CA LEU A 668 -13.29 -29.66 -32.63
C LEU A 668 -14.13 -30.88 -32.23
N PRO A 669 -13.79 -32.09 -32.71
CA PRO A 669 -14.36 -33.32 -32.15
C PRO A 669 -14.16 -33.36 -30.62
N GLU A 670 -15.12 -33.95 -29.90
CA GLU A 670 -15.13 -33.97 -28.43
C GLU A 670 -13.83 -34.55 -27.83
N ALA A 671 -13.38 -35.69 -28.35
CA ALA A 671 -12.14 -36.32 -27.90
C ALA A 671 -10.92 -35.39 -28.09
N ASP A 672 -10.86 -34.67 -29.22
CA ASP A 672 -9.77 -33.75 -29.52
C ASP A 672 -9.82 -32.51 -28.63
N ALA A 673 -11.01 -31.98 -28.38
CA ALA A 673 -11.22 -30.81 -27.51
C ALA A 673 -10.77 -31.07 -26.06
N ILE A 674 -11.01 -32.29 -25.56
CA ILE A 674 -10.56 -32.71 -24.22
C ILE A 674 -9.06 -33.03 -24.22
N ALA A 675 -8.55 -33.67 -25.28
CA ALA A 675 -7.14 -34.03 -25.40
C ALA A 675 -6.18 -32.83 -25.47
N GLN A 676 -6.70 -31.61 -25.69
CA GLN A 676 -5.91 -30.38 -25.59
C GLN A 676 -5.34 -30.14 -24.18
N TYR A 677 -5.96 -30.68 -23.14
CA TYR A 677 -5.58 -30.45 -21.75
C TYR A 677 -4.58 -31.52 -21.29
N GLN A 678 -3.32 -31.12 -21.14
CA GLN A 678 -2.20 -32.01 -20.84
C GLN A 678 -1.62 -31.72 -19.46
N GLU A 679 -1.00 -32.74 -18.86
CA GLU A 679 -0.32 -32.61 -17.57
C GLU A 679 0.74 -31.50 -17.62
N GLY A 680 0.70 -30.59 -16.65
CA GLY A 680 1.59 -29.41 -16.60
C GLY A 680 1.02 -28.15 -17.26
N ASP A 681 -0.10 -28.24 -17.98
CA ASP A 681 -0.77 -27.06 -18.53
C ASP A 681 -1.12 -26.07 -17.44
N ARG A 682 -0.82 -24.78 -17.67
CA ARG A 682 -1.20 -23.65 -16.81
C ARG A 682 -2.22 -22.77 -17.52
N LEU A 683 -3.36 -22.59 -16.88
CA LEU A 683 -4.56 -22.02 -17.48
C LEU A 683 -5.03 -20.84 -16.63
N LEU A 684 -5.53 -19.79 -17.29
CA LEU A 684 -6.08 -18.63 -16.60
C LEU A 684 -7.45 -19.00 -16.00
N VAL A 685 -7.70 -18.61 -14.75
CA VAL A 685 -9.01 -18.74 -14.11
C VAL A 685 -9.64 -17.37 -13.97
N LEU A 686 -10.92 -17.27 -14.32
CA LEU A 686 -11.79 -16.15 -13.97
C LEU A 686 -12.83 -16.66 -12.96
N HIS A 687 -12.79 -16.13 -11.74
CA HIS A 687 -13.68 -16.54 -10.67
C HIS A 687 -14.81 -15.52 -10.49
N THR A 688 -16.04 -16.00 -10.33
CA THR A 688 -17.17 -15.18 -9.85
C THR A 688 -18.11 -15.95 -8.94
N TYR A 689 -18.71 -15.25 -7.97
CA TYR A 689 -19.77 -15.82 -7.13
C TYR A 689 -21.02 -14.94 -7.07
N GLY A 690 -22.13 -15.55 -6.67
CA GLY A 690 -23.42 -14.91 -6.45
C GLY A 690 -23.85 -14.80 -4.98
N GLY A 691 -25.07 -14.32 -4.78
CA GLY A 691 -25.58 -14.01 -3.45
C GLY A 691 -26.25 -15.17 -2.71
N ILE A 692 -26.59 -14.90 -1.45
CA ILE A 692 -27.35 -15.80 -0.57
C ILE A 692 -28.78 -15.28 -0.45
N GLY A 693 -29.75 -16.09 -0.89
CA GLY A 693 -31.18 -15.85 -0.80
C GLY A 693 -31.88 -16.71 0.24
N GLY A 694 -33.20 -16.86 0.14
CA GLY A 694 -34.02 -17.67 1.04
C GLY A 694 -34.50 -16.89 2.29
N LYS A 695 -34.82 -17.62 3.36
CA LYS A 695 -35.25 -17.03 4.65
C LYS A 695 -34.11 -16.28 5.35
N LYS A 696 -32.87 -16.69 5.10
CA LYS A 696 -31.64 -16.07 5.62
C LYS A 696 -30.91 -15.26 4.54
N ALA A 697 -31.66 -14.62 3.66
CA ALA A 697 -31.09 -13.85 2.56
C ALA A 697 -30.19 -12.71 3.08
N GLU A 698 -29.07 -12.49 2.39
CA GLU A 698 -28.26 -11.30 2.62
C GLU A 698 -28.98 -10.06 2.11
N VAL A 699 -28.81 -8.93 2.79
CA VAL A 699 -29.43 -7.66 2.38
C VAL A 699 -28.63 -7.07 1.21
N PRO A 700 -29.21 -6.97 0.00
CA PRO A 700 -28.47 -6.45 -1.15
C PRO A 700 -28.20 -4.96 -0.95
N GLN A 701 -26.94 -4.55 -1.16
CA GLN A 701 -26.59 -3.14 -1.19
C GLN A 701 -27.28 -2.48 -2.39
N ILE A 702 -28.09 -1.44 -2.14
CA ILE A 702 -28.86 -0.71 -3.17
C ILE A 702 -29.69 -1.60 -4.12
N GLY A 703 -30.06 -2.81 -3.68
CA GLY A 703 -30.82 -3.78 -4.49
C GLY A 703 -29.98 -4.60 -5.48
N LEU A 704 -28.65 -4.53 -5.42
CA LEU A 704 -27.73 -5.28 -6.29
C LEU A 704 -26.95 -6.34 -5.49
N PHE A 705 -26.76 -7.51 -6.10
CA PHE A 705 -25.86 -8.56 -5.62
C PHE A 705 -24.57 -8.49 -6.44
N PHE A 706 -23.59 -7.74 -5.94
CA PHE A 706 -22.35 -7.47 -6.65
C PHE A 706 -21.54 -8.75 -6.92
N GLY A 707 -21.44 -9.65 -5.92
CA GLY A 707 -20.51 -10.78 -5.97
C GLY A 707 -19.06 -10.33 -5.76
N HIS A 708 -18.10 -11.16 -6.20
CA HIS A 708 -16.69 -10.82 -6.28
C HIS A 708 -16.10 -11.38 -7.58
N PHE A 709 -14.97 -10.80 -8.01
CA PHE A 709 -14.20 -11.28 -9.14
C PHE A 709 -12.73 -11.39 -8.73
N ALA A 710 -12.13 -12.52 -9.06
CA ALA A 710 -10.70 -12.76 -8.90
C ALA A 710 -10.14 -13.47 -10.13
N PHE A 711 -8.85 -13.27 -10.37
CA PHE A 711 -8.09 -14.14 -11.25
C PHE A 711 -7.56 -15.34 -10.46
N GLY A 712 -7.07 -16.33 -11.19
CA GLY A 712 -6.34 -17.45 -10.61
C GLY A 712 -5.61 -18.23 -11.69
N ILE A 713 -4.95 -19.30 -11.27
CA ILE A 713 -4.27 -20.24 -12.15
C ILE A 713 -4.82 -21.63 -11.86
N ALA A 714 -5.28 -22.30 -12.91
CA ALA A 714 -5.56 -23.73 -12.90
C ALA A 714 -4.36 -24.47 -13.52
N THR A 715 -3.88 -25.49 -12.83
CA THR A 715 -2.85 -26.40 -13.37
C THR A 715 -3.48 -27.77 -13.62
N VAL A 716 -3.24 -28.37 -14.78
CA VAL A 716 -3.63 -29.75 -15.03
C VAL A 716 -2.60 -30.66 -14.37
N VAL A 717 -3.04 -31.44 -13.38
CA VAL A 717 -2.17 -32.31 -12.59
C VAL A 717 -2.67 -33.75 -12.65
N ARG A 718 -1.75 -34.71 -12.54
CA ARG A 718 -2.11 -36.11 -12.29
C ARG A 718 -2.36 -36.31 -10.80
N GLU A 719 -3.59 -36.71 -10.47
CA GLU A 719 -4.00 -36.90 -9.10
C GLU A 719 -3.45 -38.24 -8.55
N PRO A 720 -2.70 -38.24 -7.42
CA PRO A 720 -2.00 -39.43 -6.95
C PRO A 720 -2.88 -40.64 -6.59
N ILE A 721 -4.11 -40.45 -6.09
CA ILE A 721 -4.99 -41.55 -5.66
C ILE A 721 -5.60 -42.26 -6.86
N THR A 722 -6.08 -41.51 -7.87
CA THR A 722 -6.81 -42.01 -9.04
C THR A 722 -5.94 -42.18 -10.28
N GLN A 723 -4.75 -41.56 -10.31
CA GLN A 723 -3.87 -41.44 -11.48
C GLN A 723 -4.52 -40.74 -12.69
N GLN A 724 -5.67 -40.09 -12.50
CA GLN A 724 -6.39 -39.33 -13.52
C GLN A 724 -5.95 -37.87 -13.54
N LEU A 725 -6.05 -37.23 -14.71
CA LEU A 725 -5.82 -35.79 -14.82
C LEU A 725 -7.00 -35.01 -14.26
N ARG A 726 -6.70 -33.93 -13.54
CA ARG A 726 -7.69 -32.99 -13.00
C ARG A 726 -7.17 -31.56 -12.98
N PHE A 727 -8.07 -30.60 -12.83
CA PHE A 727 -7.69 -29.22 -12.50
C PHE A 727 -7.31 -29.08 -11.01
N LYS A 728 -6.16 -28.49 -10.74
CA LYS A 728 -5.78 -27.91 -9.42
C LYS A 728 -5.87 -26.38 -9.54
N ILE A 729 -6.71 -25.75 -8.73
CA ILE A 729 -7.03 -24.32 -8.86
C ILE A 729 -6.48 -23.54 -7.66
N THR A 730 -5.78 -22.45 -7.95
CA THR A 730 -5.35 -21.46 -6.97
C THR A 730 -5.89 -20.10 -7.41
N TYR A 731 -6.44 -19.35 -6.47
CA TYR A 731 -7.00 -18.01 -6.69
C TYR A 731 -6.02 -16.94 -6.22
N ASP A 732 -5.85 -15.90 -7.02
CA ASP A 732 -5.13 -14.69 -6.67
C ASP A 732 -6.14 -13.66 -6.12
N GLN A 733 -6.43 -13.74 -4.82
CA GLN A 733 -7.52 -12.98 -4.21
C GLN A 733 -7.09 -11.55 -3.87
N VAL A 734 -7.48 -10.58 -4.70
CA VAL A 734 -7.42 -9.15 -4.36
C VAL A 734 -8.67 -8.79 -3.56
N TYR A 735 -8.66 -9.01 -2.25
CA TYR A 735 -9.85 -8.94 -1.40
C TYR A 735 -9.71 -7.93 -0.24
N THR A 736 -10.72 -7.10 0.00
CA THR A 736 -10.68 -6.10 1.08
C THR A 736 -10.87 -6.75 2.46
N GLN A 737 -10.50 -6.05 3.53
CA GLN A 737 -10.82 -6.49 4.89
C GLN A 737 -12.33 -6.78 5.02
N ASN A 738 -12.65 -7.91 5.63
CA ASN A 738 -14.00 -8.50 5.64
C ASN A 738 -14.28 -9.15 7.00
N LEU A 739 -15.55 -9.53 7.23
CA LEU A 739 -15.99 -10.15 8.49
C LEU A 739 -15.43 -11.56 8.68
N ASP A 740 -15.24 -12.30 7.58
CA ASP A 740 -14.84 -13.72 7.60
C ASP A 740 -13.33 -13.92 7.78
N GLY A 741 -12.55 -12.83 7.64
CA GLY A 741 -11.10 -12.87 7.73
C GLY A 741 -10.43 -13.47 6.48
N ILE A 742 -11.06 -13.40 5.32
CA ILE A 742 -10.42 -13.77 4.04
C ILE A 742 -9.24 -12.82 3.81
N ILE A 743 -8.07 -13.39 3.56
CA ILE A 743 -6.83 -12.63 3.34
C ILE A 743 -6.66 -12.41 1.85
N ALA A 744 -6.22 -11.21 1.45
CA ALA A 744 -5.77 -10.99 0.09
C ALA A 744 -4.45 -11.75 -0.14
N ALA A 745 -4.52 -12.90 -0.80
CA ALA A 745 -3.40 -13.84 -0.96
C ALA A 745 -3.68 -14.86 -2.07
N ASN A 746 -2.67 -15.68 -2.37
CA ASN A 746 -2.83 -16.90 -3.13
C ASN A 746 -3.60 -17.93 -2.27
N LEU A 747 -4.84 -18.26 -2.64
CA LEU A 747 -5.68 -19.22 -1.91
C LEU A 747 -5.91 -20.48 -2.74
N ASP A 748 -5.61 -21.65 -2.19
CA ASP A 748 -6.00 -22.92 -2.81
C ASP A 748 -7.52 -23.10 -2.78
N TRP A 749 -8.05 -23.87 -3.73
CA TRP A 749 -9.47 -24.19 -3.79
C TRP A 749 -10.00 -24.77 -2.46
N SER A 750 -9.22 -25.62 -1.79
CA SER A 750 -9.56 -26.19 -0.49
C SER A 750 -9.77 -25.13 0.59
N ASN A 751 -9.10 -23.97 0.50
CA ASN A 751 -9.22 -22.89 1.47
C ASN A 751 -10.35 -21.92 1.13
N TYR A 752 -10.38 -21.43 -0.10
CA TYR A 752 -11.30 -20.35 -0.48
C TYR A 752 -12.73 -20.83 -0.73
N LEU A 753 -12.90 -22.00 -1.36
CA LEU A 753 -14.23 -22.57 -1.61
C LEU A 753 -14.53 -23.76 -0.71
N GLY A 754 -13.60 -24.71 -0.64
CA GLY A 754 -13.83 -26.01 -0.01
C GLY A 754 -13.89 -25.98 1.51
N ASP A 755 -13.30 -24.98 2.16
CA ASP A 755 -13.25 -24.89 3.62
C ASP A 755 -14.67 -24.80 4.17
N ARG A 756 -14.98 -25.69 5.11
CA ARG A 756 -16.34 -25.82 5.61
C ARG A 756 -16.76 -24.66 6.50
N GLN A 757 -15.81 -23.97 7.13
CA GLN A 757 -16.07 -22.87 8.04
C GLN A 757 -15.82 -21.50 7.38
N PHE A 758 -14.71 -21.36 6.66
CA PHE A 758 -14.26 -20.10 6.07
C PHE A 758 -14.53 -20.01 4.56
N GLY A 759 -14.82 -21.13 3.91
CA GLY A 759 -15.10 -21.21 2.48
C GLY A 759 -16.58 -21.06 2.14
N TRP A 760 -16.90 -21.07 0.85
CA TRP A 760 -18.23 -20.69 0.36
C TRP A 760 -18.99 -21.77 -0.41
N LEU A 761 -18.44 -22.98 -0.56
CA LEU A 761 -19.05 -24.05 -1.35
C LEU A 761 -20.52 -24.32 -1.00
N GLY A 762 -20.85 -24.33 0.30
CA GLY A 762 -22.19 -24.66 0.80
C GLY A 762 -23.16 -23.48 0.83
N SER A 763 -22.66 -22.25 0.82
CA SER A 763 -23.47 -21.05 1.08
C SER A 763 -23.69 -20.17 -0.16
N ARG A 764 -22.77 -20.17 -1.13
CA ARG A 764 -22.86 -19.31 -2.34
C ARG A 764 -22.82 -20.12 -3.63
N PRO A 765 -23.49 -19.65 -4.70
CA PRO A 765 -23.26 -20.18 -6.04
C PRO A 765 -22.00 -19.57 -6.65
N VAL A 766 -21.18 -20.39 -7.32
CA VAL A 766 -19.87 -20.01 -7.87
C VAL A 766 -19.74 -20.49 -9.30
N VAL A 767 -19.01 -19.73 -10.12
CA VAL A 767 -18.55 -20.11 -11.45
C VAL A 767 -17.07 -19.76 -11.59
N ASP A 768 -16.27 -20.79 -11.82
CA ASP A 768 -14.88 -20.65 -12.26
C ASP A 768 -14.79 -20.95 -13.76
N ILE A 769 -14.24 -20.00 -14.51
CA ILE A 769 -14.00 -20.11 -15.95
C ILE A 769 -12.51 -20.40 -16.14
N VAL A 770 -12.17 -21.64 -16.50
CA VAL A 770 -10.81 -22.06 -16.84
C VAL A 770 -10.57 -21.83 -18.33
N VAL A 771 -9.56 -21.06 -18.67
CA VAL A 771 -9.29 -20.59 -20.03
C VAL A 771 -7.99 -21.20 -20.54
N LYS A 772 -8.08 -21.99 -21.61
CA LYS A 772 -6.93 -22.43 -22.40
C LYS A 772 -6.79 -21.56 -23.63
N LEU A 773 -5.69 -20.82 -23.70
CA LEU A 773 -5.36 -19.95 -24.83
C LEU A 773 -3.84 -19.91 -25.01
N ASP A 774 -3.38 -20.33 -26.19
CA ASP A 774 -1.98 -20.51 -26.52
C ASP A 774 -1.14 -19.23 -26.36
N VAL A 775 -1.72 -18.04 -26.60
CA VAL A 775 -0.99 -16.77 -26.48
C VAL A 775 -0.59 -16.43 -25.04
N LEU A 776 -1.13 -17.13 -24.04
CA LEU A 776 -0.79 -16.98 -22.62
C LEU A 776 0.28 -17.97 -22.14
N GLU A 777 0.69 -18.91 -23.00
CA GLU A 777 1.72 -19.91 -22.71
C GLU A 777 3.14 -19.34 -22.85
N GLU A 778 4.15 -20.17 -22.57
CA GLU A 778 5.57 -19.82 -22.64
C GLU A 778 6.01 -19.42 -24.05
N TYR A 779 6.67 -18.25 -24.17
CA TYR A 779 7.38 -17.83 -25.38
C TYR A 779 8.86 -18.11 -25.27
N ASN A 780 9.48 -18.56 -26.37
CA ASN A 780 10.91 -18.80 -26.45
C ASN A 780 11.47 -18.23 -27.76
N PHE A 781 12.21 -17.12 -27.66
CA PHE A 781 12.86 -16.47 -28.79
C PHE A 781 14.37 -16.76 -28.75
N GLY A 782 14.76 -17.96 -29.17
CA GLY A 782 16.17 -18.37 -29.22
C GLY A 782 16.85 -18.43 -27.85
N GLY A 783 16.15 -18.88 -26.80
CA GLY A 783 16.62 -18.94 -25.42
C GLY A 783 16.13 -17.79 -24.53
N ASN A 784 15.58 -16.74 -25.12
CA ASN A 784 14.91 -15.67 -24.38
C ASN A 784 13.47 -16.08 -24.04
N ILE A 785 13.27 -16.62 -22.84
CA ILE A 785 11.98 -17.18 -22.39
C ILE A 785 11.10 -16.11 -21.72
N ARG A 786 9.78 -16.10 -22.00
CA ARG A 786 8.78 -15.22 -21.35
C ARG A 786 7.50 -15.98 -20.99
N PHE A 787 6.92 -15.65 -19.83
CA PHE A 787 5.73 -16.31 -19.28
C PHE A 787 4.62 -15.30 -18.97
N PRO A 788 3.61 -15.13 -19.85
CA PRO A 788 2.47 -14.24 -19.62
C PRO A 788 1.74 -14.41 -18.30
N LEU A 789 1.45 -15.65 -17.93
CA LEU A 789 0.76 -15.92 -16.66
C LEU A 789 1.62 -15.62 -15.43
N ASN A 790 2.95 -15.69 -15.53
CA ASN A 790 3.81 -15.28 -14.41
C ASN A 790 3.77 -13.76 -14.23
N ALA A 791 3.83 -12.99 -15.31
CA ALA A 791 3.70 -11.53 -15.23
C ALA A 791 2.38 -11.11 -14.58
N LEU A 792 1.27 -11.78 -14.89
CA LEU A 792 -0.02 -11.55 -14.23
C LEU A 792 0.08 -11.83 -12.74
N ALA A 793 0.57 -13.01 -12.38
CA ALA A 793 0.68 -13.42 -10.99
C ALA A 793 1.57 -12.46 -10.17
N TYR A 794 2.67 -11.95 -10.74
CA TYR A 794 3.50 -10.92 -10.11
C TYR A 794 2.75 -9.60 -9.85
N GLN A 795 1.93 -9.13 -10.81
CA GLN A 795 1.13 -7.91 -10.63
C GLN A 795 0.04 -8.11 -9.58
N LEU A 796 -0.52 -9.31 -9.48
CA LEU A 796 -1.52 -9.66 -8.47
C LEU A 796 -0.90 -9.80 -7.08
N ASP A 797 0.24 -10.48 -6.94
CA ASP A 797 1.00 -10.57 -5.68
C ASP A 797 1.26 -9.15 -5.11
N LYS A 798 1.61 -8.20 -5.99
CA LYS A 798 1.89 -6.80 -5.61
C LYS A 798 0.64 -6.16 -5.04
N MET A 799 -0.47 -6.35 -5.75
CA MET A 799 -1.74 -5.76 -5.37
C MET A 799 -2.31 -6.39 -4.09
N MET A 800 -2.13 -7.70 -3.90
CA MET A 800 -2.53 -8.41 -2.68
C MET A 800 -1.77 -7.87 -1.47
N ALA A 801 -0.45 -7.70 -1.55
CA ALA A 801 0.35 -7.10 -0.47
C ALA A 801 -0.15 -5.68 -0.10
N ARG A 802 -0.43 -4.84 -1.09
CA ARG A 802 -1.01 -3.50 -0.89
C ARG A 802 -2.39 -3.54 -0.22
N TYR A 803 -3.24 -4.46 -0.63
CA TYR A 803 -4.58 -4.65 -0.04
C TYR A 803 -4.52 -5.09 1.43
N ARG A 804 -3.53 -5.91 1.80
CA ARG A 804 -3.32 -6.35 3.20
C ARG A 804 -2.97 -5.19 4.12
N THR A 805 -2.14 -4.26 3.66
CA THR A 805 -1.67 -3.11 4.47
C THR A 805 -2.52 -1.86 4.32
N GLY A 806 -3.40 -1.80 3.31
CA GLY A 806 -4.16 -0.61 2.97
C GLY A 806 -3.28 0.54 2.48
N ASP A 807 -2.15 0.21 1.82
CA ASP A 807 -1.06 1.14 1.50
C ASP A 807 -0.70 2.02 2.70
N ALA A 808 -0.12 1.41 3.74
CA ALA A 808 0.23 2.02 5.04
C ALA A 808 -0.93 2.39 5.97
N THR A 809 -2.18 2.55 5.49
CA THR A 809 -3.28 3.08 6.31
C THR A 809 -3.98 2.06 7.23
N GLY A 810 -3.64 0.77 7.10
CA GLY A 810 -4.18 -0.34 7.91
C GLY A 810 -5.50 -0.93 7.43
N ALA A 811 -6.11 -0.38 6.37
CA ALA A 811 -7.36 -0.88 5.81
C ALA A 811 -7.54 -0.49 4.33
N THR A 812 -8.19 -1.36 3.58
CA THR A 812 -8.61 -1.14 2.19
C THR A 812 -10.13 -1.05 2.14
N PHE A 813 -10.66 -0.14 1.31
CA PHE A 813 -12.11 0.05 1.17
C PHE A 813 -12.54 -0.10 -0.28
N ALA A 814 -13.51 -0.98 -0.54
CA ALA A 814 -14.13 -1.10 -1.85
C ALA A 814 -15.13 0.06 -2.07
N GLY A 815 -14.96 0.80 -3.16
CA GLY A 815 -15.82 1.91 -3.55
C GLY A 815 -16.10 1.92 -5.06
N LEU A 816 -16.83 2.95 -5.53
CA LEU A 816 -17.16 3.12 -6.94
C LEU A 816 -15.96 3.47 -7.84
N ALA A 817 -14.80 3.83 -7.27
CA ALA A 817 -13.61 4.22 -8.05
C ALA A 817 -12.41 3.27 -7.88
N ASN A 818 -12.52 2.37 -6.92
CA ASN A 818 -11.51 1.44 -6.46
C ASN A 818 -12.23 0.17 -5.99
N SER A 819 -12.26 -0.84 -6.86
CA SER A 819 -12.83 -2.14 -6.52
C SER A 819 -11.86 -3.25 -6.89
N CYS A 820 -12.00 -4.38 -6.17
CA CYS A 820 -11.24 -5.61 -6.42
C CYS A 820 -11.21 -6.01 -7.90
N VAL A 821 -12.34 -5.83 -8.59
CA VAL A 821 -12.51 -6.18 -10.02
C VAL A 821 -11.67 -5.27 -10.92
N GLN A 822 -11.69 -3.96 -10.63
CA GLN A 822 -10.93 -2.97 -11.40
C GLN A 822 -9.44 -3.20 -11.24
N ASP A 823 -8.98 -3.43 -10.01
CA ASP A 823 -7.58 -3.65 -9.72
C ASP A 823 -7.10 -4.99 -10.30
N SER A 824 -7.91 -6.05 -10.21
CA SER A 824 -7.63 -7.31 -10.90
C SER A 824 -7.48 -7.10 -12.42
N CYS A 825 -8.43 -6.42 -13.07
CA CYS A 825 -8.37 -6.13 -14.51
C CYS A 825 -7.15 -5.27 -14.90
N GLN A 826 -6.75 -4.31 -14.04
CA GLN A 826 -5.55 -3.51 -14.26
C GLN A 826 -4.27 -4.33 -14.16
N ALA A 827 -4.19 -5.30 -13.25
CA ALA A 827 -3.08 -6.25 -13.18
C ALA A 827 -2.92 -7.01 -14.51
N LEU A 828 -4.01 -7.53 -15.09
CA LEU A 828 -3.98 -8.20 -16.39
C LEU A 828 -3.47 -7.28 -17.51
N TYR A 829 -3.98 -6.06 -17.56
CA TYR A 829 -3.56 -5.09 -18.55
C TYR A 829 -2.06 -4.76 -18.44
N LEU A 830 -1.56 -4.52 -17.23
CA LEU A 830 -0.17 -4.18 -16.98
C LEU A 830 0.78 -5.35 -17.20
N ALA A 831 0.36 -6.57 -16.86
CA ALA A 831 1.14 -7.78 -17.10
C ALA A 831 1.43 -7.97 -18.59
N ILE A 832 0.41 -7.84 -19.45
CA ILE A 832 0.59 -7.97 -20.90
C ILE A 832 1.43 -6.80 -21.43
N LYS A 833 1.18 -5.57 -20.96
CA LYS A 833 1.96 -4.39 -21.36
C LYS A 833 3.44 -4.52 -20.99
N MET A 834 3.75 -5.05 -19.82
CA MET A 834 5.10 -5.29 -19.33
C MET A 834 5.85 -6.23 -20.28
N ILE A 835 5.26 -7.37 -20.62
CA ILE A 835 5.87 -8.33 -21.55
C ILE A 835 6.07 -7.75 -22.94
N LEU A 836 5.06 -7.05 -23.48
CA LEU A 836 5.20 -6.39 -24.78
C LEU A 836 6.31 -5.33 -24.76
N SER A 837 6.49 -4.63 -23.64
CA SER A 837 7.58 -3.67 -23.45
C SER A 837 8.93 -4.37 -23.37
N GLU A 838 9.06 -5.44 -22.60
CA GLU A 838 10.30 -6.23 -22.52
C GLU A 838 10.72 -6.79 -23.88
N ILE A 839 9.76 -7.35 -24.63
CA ILE A 839 9.99 -7.86 -25.98
C ILE A 839 10.47 -6.74 -26.90
N LYS A 840 9.83 -5.56 -26.85
CA LYS A 840 10.17 -4.41 -27.69
C LYS A 840 11.57 -3.85 -27.40
N HIS A 841 12.00 -3.86 -26.15
CA HIS A 841 13.29 -3.28 -25.74
C HIS A 841 14.44 -4.30 -25.71
N ASN A 842 14.17 -5.60 -25.92
CA ASN A 842 15.22 -6.62 -26.03
C ASN A 842 15.71 -6.75 -27.49
N PRO A 843 16.95 -6.35 -27.80
CA PRO A 843 17.47 -6.38 -29.17
C PRO A 843 17.54 -7.78 -29.78
N GLU A 844 17.80 -8.82 -28.98
CA GLU A 844 17.90 -10.20 -29.45
C GLU A 844 16.54 -10.73 -29.91
N ILE A 845 15.50 -10.45 -29.13
CA ILE A 845 14.12 -10.82 -29.48
C ILE A 845 13.66 -10.05 -30.72
N GLN A 846 13.97 -8.76 -30.83
CA GLN A 846 13.65 -7.97 -32.01
C GLN A 846 14.36 -8.50 -33.27
N ASN A 847 15.63 -8.91 -33.14
CA ASN A 847 16.37 -9.52 -34.23
C ASN A 847 15.78 -10.88 -34.63
N TRP A 848 15.36 -11.70 -33.67
CA TRP A 848 14.65 -12.95 -33.93
C TRP A 848 13.36 -12.70 -34.72
N ILE A 849 12.52 -11.77 -34.28
CA ILE A 849 11.25 -11.42 -34.93
C ILE A 849 11.50 -10.97 -36.38
N ALA A 850 12.52 -10.14 -36.62
CA ALA A 850 12.87 -9.68 -37.95
C ALA A 850 13.43 -10.79 -38.86
N THR A 851 14.20 -11.72 -38.28
CA THR A 851 14.84 -12.84 -39.01
C THR A 851 13.85 -13.96 -39.32
N TYR A 852 12.90 -14.21 -38.41
CA TYR A 852 11.94 -15.32 -38.47
C TYR A 852 10.48 -14.82 -38.39
N PRO A 853 9.98 -14.07 -39.40
CA PRO A 853 8.63 -13.49 -39.38
C PRO A 853 7.49 -14.52 -39.46
N ASP A 854 7.78 -15.72 -39.95
CA ASP A 854 6.80 -16.81 -40.09
C ASP A 854 6.95 -17.90 -39.01
N ASP A 855 7.84 -17.69 -38.04
CA ASP A 855 7.96 -18.59 -36.90
C ASP A 855 6.67 -18.58 -36.06
N PRO A 856 6.22 -19.74 -35.54
CA PRO A 856 5.03 -19.83 -34.69
C PRO A 856 5.05 -18.87 -33.49
N GLN A 857 6.21 -18.61 -32.87
CA GLN A 857 6.35 -17.67 -31.76
C GLN A 857 6.04 -16.24 -32.19
N THR A 858 6.52 -15.84 -33.38
CA THR A 858 6.28 -14.51 -33.95
C THR A 858 4.80 -14.31 -34.27
N LYS A 859 4.15 -15.28 -34.93
CA LYS A 859 2.70 -15.21 -35.22
C LYS A 859 1.86 -15.19 -33.95
N ARG A 860 2.27 -15.94 -32.92
CA ARG A 860 1.56 -15.96 -31.62
C ARG A 860 1.69 -14.61 -30.89
N LEU A 861 2.85 -13.96 -30.98
CA LEU A 861 3.05 -12.61 -30.44
C LEU A 861 2.13 -11.57 -31.12
N GLU A 862 1.94 -11.66 -32.44
CA GLU A 862 0.97 -10.79 -33.15
C GLU A 862 -0.46 -10.97 -32.60
N ARG A 863 -0.86 -12.22 -32.32
CA ARG A 863 -2.15 -12.53 -31.69
C ARG A 863 -2.22 -12.03 -30.25
N LEU A 864 -1.14 -12.10 -29.47
CA LEU A 864 -1.08 -11.49 -28.13
C LEU A 864 -1.27 -9.97 -28.19
N ILE A 865 -0.66 -9.29 -29.17
CA ILE A 865 -0.85 -7.85 -29.38
C ILE A 865 -2.30 -7.53 -29.75
N ALA A 866 -2.95 -8.37 -30.57
CA ALA A 866 -4.36 -8.22 -30.91
C ALA A 866 -5.26 -8.41 -29.68
N LEU A 867 -5.00 -9.45 -28.87
CA LEU A 867 -5.71 -9.69 -27.60
C LEU A 867 -5.56 -8.50 -26.66
N TYR A 868 -4.33 -7.99 -26.49
CA TYR A 868 -4.03 -6.80 -25.69
C TYR A 868 -4.88 -5.60 -26.11
N LYS A 869 -4.96 -5.31 -27.42
CA LYS A 869 -5.78 -4.20 -27.95
C LYS A 869 -7.27 -4.41 -27.67
N SER A 870 -7.78 -5.64 -27.79
CA SER A 870 -9.18 -5.96 -27.48
C SER A 870 -9.49 -5.74 -25.99
N ILE A 871 -8.66 -6.28 -25.09
CA ILE A 871 -8.77 -6.09 -23.64
C ILE A 871 -8.73 -4.61 -23.29
N GLN A 872 -7.74 -3.89 -23.80
CA GLN A 872 -7.56 -2.45 -23.58
C GLN A 872 -8.81 -1.66 -23.99
N SER A 873 -9.38 -1.93 -25.17
CA SER A 873 -10.55 -1.20 -25.67
C SER A 873 -11.83 -1.39 -24.83
N LYS A 874 -11.94 -2.51 -24.11
CA LYS A 874 -13.18 -2.91 -23.39
C LYS A 874 -13.10 -2.66 -21.89
N LEU A 875 -11.99 -3.02 -21.26
CA LEU A 875 -11.84 -3.01 -19.80
C LEU A 875 -11.11 -1.77 -19.27
N VAL A 876 -10.38 -1.06 -20.13
CA VAL A 876 -9.70 0.21 -19.77
C VAL A 876 -10.11 1.31 -20.77
N PRO A 877 -11.40 1.75 -20.77
CA PRO A 877 -11.85 2.80 -21.67
C PRO A 877 -11.00 4.06 -21.47
N TRP A 878 -10.54 4.68 -22.56
CA TRP A 878 -9.64 5.84 -22.60
C TRP A 878 -8.15 5.60 -22.32
N GLN A 879 -7.70 4.33 -22.24
CA GLN A 879 -6.27 3.96 -22.19
C GLN A 879 -5.49 4.52 -20.99
N THR A 880 -6.17 5.05 -19.98
CA THR A 880 -5.55 5.59 -18.77
C THR A 880 -5.34 4.47 -17.76
N VAL A 881 -4.08 4.15 -17.47
CA VAL A 881 -3.72 3.40 -16.26
C VAL A 881 -4.00 4.32 -15.08
N ARG A 882 -4.66 3.82 -14.02
CA ARG A 882 -4.86 4.65 -12.83
C ARG A 882 -3.49 5.04 -12.27
N SER A 883 -3.37 6.27 -11.78
CA SER A 883 -2.07 6.81 -11.41
C SER A 883 -1.44 6.06 -10.24
N ASP A 884 -2.25 5.48 -9.35
CA ASP A 884 -1.82 4.65 -8.22
C ASP A 884 -1.21 3.28 -8.59
N TRP A 885 -1.35 2.87 -9.85
CA TRP A 885 -0.65 1.71 -10.42
C TRP A 885 0.69 2.09 -11.06
N LEU A 886 0.83 3.33 -11.52
CA LEU A 886 2.06 3.87 -12.10
C LEU A 886 3.01 4.38 -11.01
N ASP A 887 2.44 5.00 -9.97
CA ASP A 887 3.13 5.53 -8.81
C ASP A 887 2.49 4.92 -7.55
N PRO A 888 3.16 3.98 -6.85
CA PRO A 888 2.66 3.42 -5.58
C PRO A 888 2.33 4.50 -4.54
N PHE A 889 2.94 5.68 -4.65
CA PHE A 889 2.75 6.80 -3.73
C PHE A 889 1.53 7.67 -4.04
N GLU A 890 0.74 7.35 -5.08
CA GLU A 890 -0.56 7.96 -5.36
C GLU A 890 -1.72 7.05 -4.92
N SER A 891 -1.55 6.28 -3.84
CA SER A 891 -2.50 5.26 -3.40
C SER A 891 -3.96 5.74 -3.32
N LEU A 892 -4.83 4.98 -3.98
CA LEU A 892 -6.29 5.10 -3.91
C LEU A 892 -6.94 3.99 -3.06
N ILE A 893 -6.20 2.94 -2.69
CA ILE A 893 -6.71 1.69 -2.11
C ILE A 893 -7.22 1.92 -0.66
N GLY A 894 -6.55 2.79 0.10
CA GLY A 894 -6.95 3.19 1.46
C GLY A 894 -7.88 4.42 1.54
N THR A 895 -8.37 4.96 0.41
CA THR A 895 -9.13 6.23 0.39
C THR A 895 -10.61 6.09 0.13
N ARG A 896 -11.40 7.02 0.69
CA ARG A 896 -12.82 7.19 0.38
C ARG A 896 -13.07 8.28 -0.67
N LEU A 897 -14.26 8.25 -1.27
CA LEU A 897 -14.71 9.28 -2.23
C LEU A 897 -14.65 10.72 -1.70
N ALA A 898 -14.80 10.92 -0.39
CA ALA A 898 -14.72 12.24 0.25
C ALA A 898 -13.29 12.82 0.32
N GLU A 899 -12.27 11.98 0.15
CA GLU A 899 -10.86 12.32 0.29
C GLU A 899 -10.23 12.71 -1.05
N GLN A 900 -10.65 12.11 -2.16
CA GLN A 900 -10.27 12.55 -3.49
C GLN A 900 -11.47 12.56 -4.46
N PRO A 901 -12.41 13.50 -4.32
CA PRO A 901 -13.69 13.44 -5.03
C PRO A 901 -13.54 13.53 -6.56
N VAL A 902 -12.63 14.37 -7.06
CA VAL A 902 -12.46 14.58 -8.50
C VAL A 902 -11.86 13.34 -9.17
N THR A 903 -10.75 12.81 -8.64
CA THR A 903 -10.11 11.59 -9.17
C THR A 903 -11.03 10.39 -9.03
N THR A 904 -11.72 10.26 -7.89
CA THR A 904 -12.70 9.20 -7.65
C THR A 904 -13.86 9.25 -8.64
N ILE A 905 -14.42 10.43 -8.95
CA ILE A 905 -15.50 10.56 -9.93
C ILE A 905 -15.00 10.26 -11.35
N ILE A 906 -13.83 10.78 -11.76
CA ILE A 906 -13.23 10.48 -13.07
C ILE A 906 -12.96 8.98 -13.19
N ASN A 907 -12.42 8.36 -12.15
CA ASN A 907 -12.14 6.93 -12.10
C ASN A 907 -13.44 6.11 -12.14
N ALA A 908 -14.46 6.48 -11.38
CA ALA A 908 -15.76 5.79 -11.42
C ALA A 908 -16.42 5.85 -12.80
N VAL A 909 -16.32 6.99 -13.49
CA VAL A 909 -16.85 7.17 -14.86
C VAL A 909 -16.02 6.41 -15.90
N THR A 910 -14.69 6.40 -15.79
CA THR A 910 -13.80 5.67 -16.72
C THR A 910 -13.90 4.16 -16.57
N SER A 911 -14.09 3.66 -15.34
CA SER A 911 -14.02 2.23 -14.99
C SER A 911 -15.38 1.53 -14.92
N TRP A 912 -16.46 2.18 -15.38
CA TRP A 912 -17.82 1.66 -15.21
C TRP A 912 -18.05 0.24 -15.76
N ARG A 913 -17.29 -0.16 -16.80
CA ARG A 913 -17.33 -1.49 -17.41
C ARG A 913 -16.67 -2.59 -16.58
N SER A 914 -15.84 -2.23 -15.61
CA SER A 914 -15.20 -3.13 -14.64
C SER A 914 -15.70 -2.91 -13.21
N LEU A 915 -16.81 -2.18 -13.01
CA LEU A 915 -17.42 -1.99 -11.68
C LEU A 915 -18.05 -3.27 -11.13
N LEU A 916 -18.67 -4.08 -11.99
CA LEU A 916 -19.39 -5.27 -11.58
C LEU A 916 -18.60 -6.54 -11.89
N PRO A 917 -18.41 -7.43 -10.90
CA PRO A 917 -17.76 -8.72 -11.08
C PRO A 917 -18.25 -9.52 -12.28
N ARG A 918 -19.58 -9.72 -12.39
CA ARG A 918 -20.17 -10.49 -13.49
C ARG A 918 -19.95 -9.84 -14.85
N LEU A 919 -20.03 -8.51 -14.94
CA LEU A 919 -19.85 -7.80 -16.20
C LEU A 919 -18.41 -7.96 -16.72
N ALA A 920 -17.42 -7.78 -15.84
CA ALA A 920 -16.00 -7.95 -16.19
C ALA A 920 -15.71 -9.40 -16.62
N ASN A 921 -16.22 -10.37 -15.87
CA ASN A 921 -16.09 -11.80 -16.15
C ASN A 921 -16.66 -12.18 -17.52
N ASP A 922 -17.91 -11.79 -17.80
CA ASP A 922 -18.60 -12.10 -19.07
C ASP A 922 -17.89 -11.45 -20.26
N GLN A 923 -17.42 -10.20 -20.10
CA GLN A 923 -16.69 -9.49 -21.15
C GLN A 923 -15.33 -10.12 -21.44
N LEU A 924 -14.57 -10.48 -20.41
CA LEU A 924 -13.28 -11.16 -20.57
C LEU A 924 -13.45 -12.51 -21.26
N ALA A 925 -14.36 -13.36 -20.76
CA ALA A 925 -14.65 -14.66 -21.35
C ALA A 925 -15.04 -14.53 -22.84
N LYS A 926 -15.88 -13.54 -23.17
CA LYS A 926 -16.25 -13.25 -24.57
C LYS A 926 -15.05 -12.84 -25.43
N ILE A 927 -14.19 -11.95 -24.95
CA ILE A 927 -12.99 -11.52 -25.69
C ILE A 927 -12.08 -12.74 -25.91
N LEU A 928 -11.87 -13.57 -24.90
CA LEU A 928 -11.00 -14.74 -24.97
C LEU A 928 -11.55 -15.77 -25.98
N LEU A 929 -12.85 -16.05 -25.98
CA LEU A 929 -13.49 -16.90 -26.99
C LEU A 929 -13.28 -16.36 -28.42
N GLN A 930 -13.42 -15.05 -28.62
CA GLN A 930 -13.19 -14.40 -29.91
C GLN A 930 -11.74 -14.50 -30.40
N HIS A 931 -10.79 -14.65 -29.48
CA HIS A 931 -9.36 -14.89 -29.76
C HIS A 931 -9.00 -16.38 -29.84
N GLY A 932 -10.00 -17.26 -29.84
CA GLY A 932 -9.85 -18.69 -30.07
C GLY A 932 -9.64 -19.54 -28.81
N ALA A 933 -9.89 -18.98 -27.62
CA ALA A 933 -9.71 -19.72 -26.36
C ALA A 933 -10.73 -20.86 -26.21
N SER A 934 -10.27 -22.01 -25.71
CA SER A 934 -11.16 -23.06 -25.19
C SER A 934 -11.48 -22.73 -23.73
N ILE A 935 -12.76 -22.81 -23.34
CA ILE A 935 -13.21 -22.41 -22.00
C ILE A 935 -13.90 -23.57 -21.30
N TRP A 936 -13.48 -23.88 -20.08
CA TRP A 936 -14.13 -24.85 -19.20
C TRP A 936 -14.80 -24.15 -18.02
N LEU A 937 -16.13 -24.25 -17.90
CA LEU A 937 -16.88 -23.71 -16.78
C LEU A 937 -17.06 -24.78 -15.70
N LEU A 938 -16.65 -24.44 -14.48
CA LEU A 938 -16.82 -25.22 -13.28
C LEU A 938 -17.79 -24.49 -12.36
N LYS A 939 -18.96 -25.06 -12.13
CA LYS A 939 -20.04 -24.42 -11.38
C LYS A 939 -20.41 -25.21 -10.14
N THR A 940 -20.66 -24.50 -9.04
CA THR A 940 -21.21 -25.06 -7.80
C THR A 940 -22.39 -24.20 -7.35
N ASN A 941 -23.52 -24.81 -6.98
CA ASN A 941 -24.69 -24.07 -6.47
C ASN A 941 -25.03 -24.54 -5.05
N GLN A 942 -24.37 -24.01 -4.01
CA GLN A 942 -24.61 -24.40 -2.61
C GLN A 942 -24.52 -25.94 -2.42
N VAL A 943 -23.31 -26.46 -2.59
CA VAL A 943 -23.01 -27.90 -2.67
C VAL A 943 -22.47 -28.41 -1.33
N GLY A 944 -22.79 -29.66 -0.98
CA GLY A 944 -22.46 -30.27 0.31
C GLY A 944 -23.72 -30.78 1.00
N GLY A 945 -23.87 -30.49 2.29
CA GLY A 945 -25.13 -30.70 2.99
C GLY A 945 -26.21 -29.69 2.60
N TRP A 946 -27.45 -29.98 2.98
CA TRP A 946 -28.65 -29.25 2.59
C TRP A 946 -29.13 -28.30 3.70
N ASP A 947 -29.14 -26.99 3.44
CA ASP A 947 -29.77 -25.97 4.29
C ASP A 947 -31.03 -25.46 3.59
N GLU A 948 -32.23 -25.73 4.11
CA GLU A 948 -33.50 -25.32 3.50
C GLU A 948 -33.79 -23.82 3.59
N ASP A 949 -33.09 -23.07 4.44
CA ASP A 949 -33.35 -21.66 4.70
C ASP A 949 -32.59 -20.71 3.76
N ILE A 950 -31.68 -21.23 2.93
CA ILE A 950 -30.92 -20.45 1.94
C ILE A 950 -31.26 -20.84 0.51
N GLU A 951 -31.07 -19.93 -0.43
CA GLU A 951 -31.20 -20.19 -1.88
C GLU A 951 -30.06 -19.52 -2.65
N PRO A 952 -29.59 -20.08 -3.78
CA PRO A 952 -28.57 -19.43 -4.57
C PRO A 952 -29.16 -18.22 -5.33
N ILE A 953 -28.47 -17.08 -5.33
CA ILE A 953 -28.81 -15.89 -6.10
C ILE A 953 -27.70 -15.60 -7.12
N ALA A 954 -28.06 -15.28 -8.36
CA ALA A 954 -27.08 -14.98 -9.40
C ALA A 954 -26.51 -13.58 -9.16
N PRO A 955 -25.20 -13.35 -9.41
CA PRO A 955 -24.68 -11.99 -9.36
C PRO A 955 -25.38 -11.13 -10.41
N THR A 956 -25.63 -9.86 -10.05
CA THR A 956 -26.44 -8.97 -10.88
C THR A 956 -25.81 -8.74 -12.24
N LYS A 957 -26.58 -9.00 -13.31
CA LYS A 957 -26.23 -8.65 -14.68
C LYS A 957 -26.80 -7.27 -15.00
N LEU A 958 -25.96 -6.30 -15.32
CA LEU A 958 -26.44 -5.06 -15.94
C LEU A 958 -26.54 -5.25 -17.46
N TRP A 959 -27.66 -4.83 -18.04
CA TRP A 959 -27.86 -4.78 -19.49
C TRP A 959 -27.13 -3.56 -20.03
N ILE A 960 -25.90 -3.77 -20.49
CA ILE A 960 -25.05 -2.73 -21.10
C ILE A 960 -24.51 -3.22 -22.42
#